data_AF-A0A0E3SJ01-F1
#
_entry.id   AF-A0A0E3SJ01-F1
#
_cell.length_a   1.000
_cell.length_b   1.000
_cell.length_c   1.000
_cell.angle_alpha   90.00
_cell.angle_beta   90.00
_cell.angle_gamma   90.00
#
_symmetry.space_group_name_H-M   'P 1'
#
loop_
_entity.id
_entity.type
_entity.pdbx_description
1 polymer ?
#
loop_
_entity_poly.entity_id
_entity_poly.type
_entity_poly.pdbx_seq_one_letter_code
_entity_poly.pdbx_strand_id
1 'polypeptide(L)'
;MEIESKFLVPEETDFKALENLSKIASYTISEAHIQLNEDTFLDTENKDIMAAGYYLRVRKSSGEKGKWITIKSLGGFKAGTHRREEYVSFLPEGLSVLECPDLRIRNMIFEFTSGLNLSPFITLKQKRIIRQLKLEEKPIADLYLDRVNLKSESRKKIYNEFEVELKSGGTVDDLEAIRAFLYSHYRLVESPFSKFERACIFRENLPEKTLLDLRERAVCTQLANHKNIYGKQAKILLLLDRGSSPEELSLLLKTPAPEIEALLSRFEKQRLSIFPFTRSKEKTPEKNLIFYFQSGRGNPEKSWTEIGYEEWSADTLLKYYGISREKAENIMAGSLALFDGLSAYHGLGKKERELLGLAALLQNIGSTVSSREEKTLISREIILTHPLKGLKLNELKMLALITELQDSSKSEKNFCLALEETNNNLSPAFQNKALTLVAFLRIASILETGNQSSLPCRFRQLDGAVEIELTELDAEKIAKKAEKRSELWEYLFNTELRFIQARESLESGVTDKTKREKVEEDEEKGEEKLREKVEDRIEKRIEKKKRRETQKFTVSPEDSMAFVAHRIFAYQFSQMLAHEKGTRKGEDIEELHDMRVAVRRMRAAAIVFGEYLESEKVEPHLKGLRRTLGALGGVRDLDVFREKAEAYLKNLPPGHEHDLDPLFLTLEEEREKAREDMLDYLDSEKYSRFKKDFSEFLDFPETWTLPTSTEKHDSLPHRVKDVLPSILYARLADISAYSEWLEGPYVSIERLHRLRIAAKGLRYTLEFFESVLGKEVEGLIKDFKVLQDHLGDLHDAAVATEMLGAYLKTGAWELPGSEKVSNEKKQVTENPEGIEAYLAYREAELLTLLDTFPEAWEKVQTGEFRKEIESEIRSLYEVH
;
A
#
# COMPACT_ATOMS: atom_id res chain seq x y z
N MET A 1 -3.59 26.26 -3.74
CA MET A 1 -4.87 26.49 -4.44
C MET A 1 -4.53 26.95 -5.84
N GLU A 2 -4.89 26.16 -6.84
CA GLU A 2 -4.74 26.48 -8.28
C GLU A 2 -5.95 27.33 -8.71
N ILE A 3 -5.71 28.39 -9.49
CA ILE A 3 -6.77 29.23 -10.08
C ILE A 3 -6.46 29.42 -11.56
N GLU A 4 -7.35 28.96 -12.43
CA GLU A 4 -7.10 28.98 -13.88
C GLU A 4 -8.37 29.11 -14.71
N SER A 5 -8.25 29.64 -15.92
CA SER A 5 -9.27 29.56 -16.98
C SER A 5 -8.83 28.58 -18.05
N LYS A 6 -9.75 27.73 -18.51
CA LYS A 6 -9.48 26.73 -19.53
C LYS A 6 -10.41 26.90 -20.73
N PHE A 7 -9.86 26.73 -21.92
CA PHE A 7 -10.56 26.90 -23.18
C PHE A 7 -10.22 25.76 -24.14
N LEU A 8 -11.24 25.19 -24.79
CA LEU A 8 -11.01 24.43 -26.01
C LEU A 8 -10.69 25.40 -27.15
N VAL A 9 -9.79 24.95 -28.02
CA VAL A 9 -9.41 25.65 -29.25
C VAL A 9 -9.84 24.77 -30.43
N PRO A 10 -11.09 24.90 -30.92
CA PRO A 10 -11.61 24.03 -31.99
C PRO A 10 -10.92 24.27 -33.32
N GLU A 11 -10.61 25.54 -33.61
CA GLU A 11 -10.05 25.98 -34.89
C GLU A 11 -8.52 25.92 -34.87
N GLU A 12 -7.94 25.22 -35.85
CA GLU A 12 -6.48 25.11 -36.00
C GLU A 12 -5.82 26.47 -36.32
N THR A 13 -6.56 27.40 -36.94
CA THR A 13 -6.11 28.77 -37.20
C THR A 13 -5.87 29.54 -35.89
N ASP A 14 -6.78 29.39 -34.92
CA ASP A 14 -6.68 30.06 -33.63
C ASP A 14 -5.58 29.42 -32.79
N PHE A 15 -5.41 28.11 -32.87
CA PHE A 15 -4.28 27.41 -32.24
C PHE A 15 -2.93 27.98 -32.70
N LYS A 16 -2.74 28.13 -34.01
CA LYS A 16 -1.52 28.72 -34.58
C LYS A 16 -1.36 30.21 -34.23
N ALA A 17 -2.47 30.95 -34.15
CA ALA A 17 -2.43 32.36 -33.76
C ALA A 17 -2.00 32.52 -32.29
N LEU A 18 -2.53 31.69 -31.39
CA LEU A 18 -2.15 31.66 -29.97
C LEU A 18 -0.71 31.19 -29.79
N GLU A 19 -0.23 30.24 -30.60
CA GLU A 19 1.17 29.78 -30.59
C GLU A 19 2.15 30.92 -30.93
N ASN A 20 1.74 31.88 -31.78
CA ASN A 20 2.58 32.99 -32.24
C ASN A 20 2.29 34.31 -31.51
N LEU A 21 1.54 34.26 -30.40
CA LEU A 21 1.09 35.44 -29.68
C LEU A 21 2.25 36.16 -28.98
N SER A 22 2.36 37.48 -29.17
CA SER A 22 3.42 38.31 -28.57
C SER A 22 2.95 39.18 -27.39
N LYS A 23 1.64 39.52 -27.34
CA LYS A 23 0.99 40.27 -26.26
C LYS A 23 -0.47 39.83 -26.09
N ILE A 24 -0.98 39.96 -24.87
CA ILE A 24 -2.41 39.85 -24.53
C ILE A 24 -2.78 41.11 -23.79
N ALA A 25 -3.77 41.87 -24.25
CA ALA A 25 -4.18 43.14 -23.63
C ALA A 25 -2.97 44.05 -23.31
N SER A 26 -2.77 44.42 -22.04
CA SER A 26 -1.65 45.23 -21.55
C SER A 26 -0.39 44.41 -21.17
N TYR A 27 -0.43 43.09 -21.29
CA TYR A 27 0.60 42.18 -20.79
C TYR A 27 1.59 41.74 -21.87
N THR A 28 2.84 41.53 -21.46
CA THR A 28 3.89 40.95 -22.31
C THR A 28 3.98 39.44 -22.11
N ILE A 29 4.45 38.73 -23.13
CA ILE A 29 4.56 37.27 -23.12
C ILE A 29 6.03 36.87 -23.28
N SER A 30 6.49 35.91 -22.49
CA SER A 30 7.83 35.33 -22.61
C SER A 30 8.01 34.46 -23.85
N GLU A 31 9.25 34.04 -24.09
CA GLU A 31 9.54 32.98 -25.07
C GLU A 31 8.82 31.67 -24.73
N ALA A 32 8.54 30.87 -25.77
CA ALA A 32 7.90 29.56 -25.64
C ALA A 32 8.90 28.50 -25.17
N HIS A 33 8.48 27.73 -24.16
CA HIS A 33 9.11 26.47 -23.79
C HIS A 33 8.19 25.31 -24.15
N ILE A 34 8.71 24.28 -24.84
CA ILE A 34 7.92 23.11 -25.26
C ILE A 34 8.23 21.93 -24.35
N GLN A 35 7.19 21.33 -23.78
CA GLN A 35 7.28 20.15 -22.95
C GLN A 35 6.41 19.02 -23.50
N LEU A 36 6.94 17.80 -23.56
CA LEU A 36 6.18 16.60 -23.91
C LEU A 36 5.89 15.83 -22.63
N ASN A 37 4.61 15.68 -22.28
CA ASN A 37 4.17 15.07 -21.04
C ASN A 37 3.36 13.80 -21.30
N GLU A 38 3.61 12.78 -20.48
CA GLU A 38 2.81 11.57 -20.36
C GLU A 38 2.26 11.48 -18.95
N ASP A 39 0.93 11.58 -18.84
CA ASP A 39 0.21 11.57 -17.57
C ASP A 39 -0.43 10.20 -17.38
N THR A 40 -0.15 9.57 -16.24
CA THR A 40 -0.79 8.33 -15.77
C THR A 40 -1.59 8.64 -14.52
N PHE A 41 -2.89 8.33 -14.53
CA PHE A 41 -3.77 8.50 -13.39
C PHE A 41 -3.95 7.16 -12.68
N LEU A 42 -3.76 7.20 -11.36
CA LEU A 42 -3.79 6.04 -10.48
C LEU A 42 -4.99 6.13 -9.54
N ASP A 43 -5.63 5.01 -9.28
CA ASP A 43 -6.65 4.87 -8.25
C ASP A 43 -6.72 3.40 -7.79
N THR A 44 -7.50 3.11 -6.74
CA THR A 44 -7.82 1.73 -6.38
C THR A 44 -8.78 1.12 -7.40
N GLU A 45 -8.95 -0.20 -7.35
CA GLU A 45 -9.98 -0.89 -8.16
C GLU A 45 -11.37 -0.28 -7.98
N ASN A 46 -11.68 0.21 -6.77
CA ASN A 46 -12.95 0.82 -6.41
C ASN A 46 -13.00 2.34 -6.65
N LYS A 47 -11.95 2.96 -7.19
CA LYS A 47 -11.86 4.42 -7.41
C LYS A 47 -12.00 5.24 -6.12
N ASP A 48 -11.34 4.81 -5.05
CA ASP A 48 -11.48 5.41 -3.71
C ASP A 48 -10.98 6.86 -3.65
N ILE A 49 -9.92 7.21 -4.39
CA ILE A 49 -9.41 8.59 -4.47
C ILE A 49 -10.45 9.49 -5.18
N MET A 50 -11.05 8.99 -6.27
CA MET A 50 -12.13 9.70 -6.98
C MET A 50 -13.37 9.90 -6.12
N ALA A 51 -13.78 8.88 -5.35
CA ALA A 51 -14.90 8.97 -4.41
C ALA A 51 -14.65 9.99 -3.28
N ALA A 52 -13.40 10.14 -2.86
CA ALA A 52 -12.96 11.18 -1.92
C ALA A 52 -12.97 12.59 -2.52
N GLY A 53 -13.21 12.73 -3.83
CA GLY A 53 -13.27 14.02 -4.51
C GLY A 53 -11.91 14.49 -5.06
N TYR A 54 -10.96 13.58 -5.27
CA TYR A 54 -9.62 13.89 -5.77
C TYR A 54 -9.24 13.00 -6.96
N TYR A 55 -8.12 13.30 -7.61
CA TYR A 55 -7.42 12.36 -8.49
C TYR A 55 -5.92 12.42 -8.23
N LEU A 56 -5.27 11.27 -8.43
CA LEU A 56 -3.83 11.11 -8.32
C LEU A 56 -3.24 10.96 -9.72
N ARG A 57 -2.30 11.85 -10.07
CA ARG A 57 -1.63 11.87 -11.37
C ARG A 57 -0.12 11.72 -11.18
N VAL A 58 0.49 10.88 -12.00
CA VAL A 58 1.93 10.76 -12.18
C VAL A 58 2.28 11.25 -13.58
N ARG A 59 3.01 12.36 -13.66
CA ARG A 59 3.45 12.98 -14.91
C ARG A 59 4.90 12.64 -15.20
N LYS A 60 5.18 12.10 -16.38
CA LYS A 60 6.55 11.95 -16.91
C LYS A 60 6.78 12.97 -18.02
N SER A 61 7.70 13.89 -17.80
CA SER A 61 8.12 14.88 -18.80
C SER A 61 9.31 14.34 -19.59
N SER A 62 9.34 14.57 -20.90
CA SER A 62 10.46 14.16 -21.74
C SER A 62 11.76 14.85 -21.32
N GLY A 63 12.81 14.06 -21.06
CA GLY A 63 14.13 14.55 -20.65
C GLY A 63 14.34 14.64 -19.14
N GLU A 64 13.31 14.50 -18.32
CA GLU A 64 13.42 14.49 -16.85
C GLU A 64 13.73 13.08 -16.31
N LYS A 65 14.64 13.00 -15.34
CA LYS A 65 14.98 11.76 -14.61
C LYS A 65 14.14 11.62 -13.35
N GLY A 66 12.84 11.47 -13.53
CA GLY A 66 11.86 11.36 -12.47
C GLY A 66 10.45 11.57 -13.00
N LYS A 67 9.49 11.70 -12.07
CA LYS A 67 8.08 11.94 -12.37
C LYS A 67 7.53 12.99 -11.41
N TRP A 68 6.51 13.71 -11.80
CA TRP A 68 5.77 14.60 -10.89
C TRP A 68 4.52 13.91 -10.41
N ILE A 69 4.37 13.74 -9.10
CA ILE A 69 3.14 13.28 -8.48
C ILE A 69 2.27 14.50 -8.17
N THR A 70 0.99 14.38 -8.44
CA THR A 70 0.02 15.44 -8.19
C THR A 70 -1.27 14.85 -7.65
N ILE A 71 -1.72 15.35 -6.50
CA ILE A 71 -3.08 15.16 -6.00
C ILE A 71 -3.85 16.45 -6.22
N LYS A 72 -5.00 16.35 -6.90
CA LYS A 72 -5.87 17.49 -7.21
C LYS A 72 -7.31 17.19 -6.86
N SER A 73 -8.01 18.18 -6.33
CA SER A 73 -9.45 18.06 -6.10
C SER A 73 -10.22 18.03 -7.43
N LEU A 74 -11.36 17.34 -7.46
CA LEU A 74 -12.30 17.30 -8.58
C LEU A 74 -13.19 18.55 -8.61
N GLY A 75 -13.74 18.88 -9.78
CA GLY A 75 -14.64 20.02 -9.95
C GLY A 75 -13.98 21.37 -9.72
N GLY A 76 -14.71 22.30 -9.07
CA GLY A 76 -14.21 23.64 -8.77
C GLY A 76 -14.38 24.68 -9.89
N PHE A 77 -15.11 24.35 -10.95
CA PHE A 77 -15.43 25.28 -12.02
C PHE A 77 -16.60 26.20 -11.63
N LYS A 78 -16.36 27.51 -11.55
CA LYS A 78 -17.39 28.51 -11.29
C LYS A 78 -17.09 29.79 -12.04
N ALA A 79 -18.11 30.33 -12.73
CA ALA A 79 -18.01 31.56 -13.52
C ALA A 79 -16.85 31.55 -14.53
N GLY A 80 -16.55 30.39 -15.13
CA GLY A 80 -15.48 30.23 -16.13
C GLY A 80 -14.06 30.01 -15.58
N THR A 81 -13.90 29.96 -14.26
CA THR A 81 -12.61 29.72 -13.59
C THR A 81 -12.66 28.40 -12.82
N HIS A 82 -11.59 27.62 -12.91
CA HIS A 82 -11.32 26.47 -12.04
C HIS A 82 -10.60 26.92 -10.78
N ARG A 83 -11.07 26.51 -9.61
CA ARG A 83 -10.40 26.72 -8.32
C ARG A 83 -10.28 25.39 -7.59
N ARG A 84 -9.06 24.89 -7.42
CA ARG A 84 -8.83 23.53 -6.92
C ARG A 84 -7.67 23.43 -5.94
N GLU A 85 -7.83 22.57 -4.94
CA GLU A 85 -6.72 22.17 -4.09
C GLU A 85 -5.76 21.32 -4.93
N GLU A 86 -4.47 21.64 -4.89
CA GLU A 86 -3.42 20.94 -5.61
C GLU A 86 -2.21 20.77 -4.68
N TYR A 87 -1.69 19.55 -4.67
CA TYR A 87 -0.44 19.19 -4.01
C TYR A 87 0.45 18.52 -5.04
N VAL A 88 1.68 19.04 -5.19
CA VAL A 88 2.64 18.57 -6.18
C VAL A 88 3.94 18.20 -5.49
N SER A 89 4.52 17.07 -5.88
CA SER A 89 5.84 16.65 -5.42
C SER A 89 6.61 15.95 -6.53
N PHE A 90 7.92 16.13 -6.53
CA PHE A 90 8.81 15.41 -7.44
C PHE A 90 9.07 14.01 -6.89
N LEU A 91 8.90 13.00 -7.73
CA LEU A 91 9.20 11.59 -7.47
C LEU A 91 10.49 11.21 -8.23
N PRO A 92 11.60 11.01 -7.51
CA PRO A 92 12.82 10.47 -8.08
C PRO A 92 12.60 9.15 -8.83
N GLU A 93 13.41 8.93 -9.87
CA GLU A 93 13.36 7.70 -10.64
C GLU A 93 13.67 6.45 -9.78
N GLY A 94 12.86 5.40 -9.92
CA GLY A 94 13.00 4.15 -9.18
C GLY A 94 12.22 4.06 -7.86
N LEU A 95 11.52 5.13 -7.45
CA LEU A 95 10.60 5.12 -6.32
C LEU A 95 9.15 4.88 -6.77
N SER A 96 8.38 4.19 -5.94
CA SER A 96 6.93 4.03 -6.11
C SER A 96 6.18 5.28 -5.66
N VAL A 97 4.91 5.39 -6.05
CA VAL A 97 4.08 6.55 -5.70
C VAL A 97 3.80 6.64 -4.19
N LEU A 98 3.77 5.50 -3.52
CA LEU A 98 3.64 5.43 -2.06
C LEU A 98 4.90 5.94 -1.36
N GLU A 99 6.06 5.89 -2.02
CA GLU A 99 7.37 6.42 -1.59
C GLU A 99 7.58 7.90 -1.94
N CYS A 100 6.52 8.64 -2.29
CA CYS A 100 6.59 10.07 -2.55
C CYS A 100 7.28 10.82 -1.39
N PRO A 101 8.27 11.69 -1.65
CA PRO A 101 8.94 12.44 -0.57
C PRO A 101 8.00 13.37 0.22
N ASP A 102 6.93 13.88 -0.41
CA ASP A 102 5.96 14.74 0.28
C ASP A 102 5.04 13.89 1.19
N LEU A 103 5.20 14.09 2.50
CA LEU A 103 4.42 13.41 3.53
C LEU A 103 2.91 13.68 3.42
N ARG A 104 2.49 14.87 2.99
CA ARG A 104 1.07 15.21 2.83
C ARG A 104 0.44 14.39 1.72
N ILE A 105 1.12 14.28 0.56
CA ILE A 105 0.66 13.47 -0.56
C ILE A 105 0.56 11.99 -0.14
N ARG A 106 1.59 11.45 0.53
CA ARG A 106 1.55 10.06 1.03
C ARG A 106 0.40 9.82 2.00
N ASN A 107 0.20 10.72 2.96
CA ASN A 107 -0.85 10.61 3.94
C ASN A 107 -2.23 10.66 3.29
N MET A 108 -2.45 11.56 2.33
CA MET A 108 -3.71 11.61 1.56
C MET A 108 -3.95 10.33 0.77
N ILE A 109 -2.93 9.78 0.11
CA ILE A 109 -3.06 8.50 -0.61
C ILE A 109 -3.45 7.39 0.37
N PHE A 110 -2.72 7.27 1.48
CA PHE A 110 -3.01 6.25 2.49
C PHE A 110 -4.40 6.41 3.10
N GLU A 111 -4.80 7.65 3.39
CA GLU A 111 -6.09 8.00 3.96
C GLU A 111 -7.23 7.62 3.03
N PHE A 112 -7.17 8.02 1.75
CA PHE A 112 -8.22 7.76 0.78
C PHE A 112 -8.31 6.28 0.40
N THR A 113 -7.17 5.61 0.25
CA THR A 113 -7.12 4.19 -0.17
C THR A 113 -7.30 3.22 0.99
N SER A 114 -7.16 3.68 2.24
CA SER A 114 -7.04 2.81 3.42
C SER A 114 -6.02 1.68 3.23
N GLY A 115 -4.92 1.96 2.51
CA GLY A 115 -3.83 1.01 2.25
C GLY A 115 -4.09 0.02 1.10
N LEU A 116 -5.12 0.23 0.29
CA LEU A 116 -5.35 -0.58 -0.92
C LEU A 116 -4.37 -0.23 -2.04
N ASN A 117 -4.08 -1.23 -2.88
CA ASN A 117 -3.18 -1.09 -4.02
C ASN A 117 -3.72 -0.09 -5.06
N LEU A 118 -2.81 0.71 -5.59
CA LEU A 118 -3.07 1.63 -6.70
C LEU A 118 -2.78 0.96 -8.03
N SER A 119 -3.65 1.20 -9.01
CA SER A 119 -3.50 0.70 -10.37
C SER A 119 -3.68 1.83 -11.40
N PRO A 120 -2.92 1.83 -12.50
CA PRO A 120 -3.11 2.78 -13.59
C PRO A 120 -4.42 2.48 -14.30
N PHE A 121 -5.23 3.52 -14.49
CA PHE A 121 -6.52 3.36 -15.17
C PHE A 121 -6.70 4.35 -16.32
N ILE A 122 -6.05 5.52 -16.32
CA ILE A 122 -6.08 6.45 -17.46
C ILE A 122 -4.67 6.90 -17.79
N THR A 123 -4.35 6.93 -19.09
CA THR A 123 -3.12 7.53 -19.60
C THR A 123 -3.45 8.54 -20.70
N LEU A 124 -2.77 9.68 -20.71
CA LEU A 124 -2.82 10.63 -21.82
C LEU A 124 -1.43 11.17 -22.13
N LYS A 125 -1.22 11.54 -23.40
CA LYS A 125 0.01 12.20 -23.85
C LYS A 125 -0.34 13.59 -24.35
N GLN A 126 0.50 14.57 -24.05
CA GLN A 126 0.30 15.94 -24.52
C GLN A 126 1.60 16.61 -24.92
N LYS A 127 1.52 17.49 -25.93
CA LYS A 127 2.53 18.50 -26.22
C LYS A 127 2.04 19.81 -25.63
N ARG A 128 2.79 20.37 -24.69
CA ARG A 128 2.48 21.61 -23.98
C ARG A 128 3.46 22.70 -24.40
N ILE A 129 2.94 23.86 -24.78
CA ILE A 129 3.71 25.08 -24.99
C ILE A 129 3.46 25.99 -23.79
N ILE A 130 4.51 26.33 -23.07
CA ILE A 130 4.48 27.12 -21.84
C ILE A 130 5.04 28.51 -22.14
N ARG A 131 4.31 29.55 -21.73
CA ARG A 131 4.77 30.94 -21.74
C ARG A 131 4.34 31.64 -20.47
N GLN A 132 5.13 32.59 -19.99
CA GLN A 132 4.77 33.46 -18.88
C GLN A 132 4.22 34.78 -19.37
N LEU A 133 3.14 35.23 -18.74
CA LEU A 133 2.50 36.50 -18.96
C LEU A 133 2.91 37.46 -17.83
N LYS A 134 3.42 38.63 -18.20
CA LYS A 134 4.01 39.60 -17.27
C LYS A 134 3.39 40.99 -17.40
N LEU A 135 3.34 41.71 -16.29
CA LEU A 135 3.04 43.14 -16.22
C LEU A 135 4.23 43.82 -15.54
N GLU A 136 4.89 44.76 -16.24
CA GLU A 136 6.07 45.47 -15.70
C GLU A 136 7.13 44.51 -15.10
N GLU A 137 7.47 43.45 -15.85
CA GLU A 137 8.35 42.33 -15.45
C GLU A 137 7.86 41.38 -14.34
N LYS A 138 6.74 41.70 -13.67
CA LYS A 138 6.14 40.82 -12.66
C LYS A 138 5.34 39.69 -13.34
N PRO A 139 5.56 38.41 -12.98
CA PRO A 139 4.77 37.30 -13.51
C PRO A 139 3.34 37.34 -12.96
N ILE A 140 2.36 37.38 -13.86
CA ILE A 140 0.93 37.45 -13.57
C ILE A 140 0.27 36.08 -13.74
N ALA A 141 0.57 35.39 -14.84
CA ALA A 141 0.00 34.09 -15.17
C ALA A 141 0.96 33.25 -16.03
N ASP A 142 0.80 31.93 -15.99
CA ASP A 142 1.33 31.03 -17.01
C ASP A 142 0.25 30.76 -18.07
N LEU A 143 0.67 30.72 -19.33
CA LEU A 143 -0.12 30.32 -20.48
C LEU A 143 0.31 28.91 -20.88
N TYR A 144 -0.65 28.01 -21.00
CA TYR A 144 -0.44 26.65 -21.51
C TYR A 144 -1.26 26.45 -22.78
N LEU A 145 -0.59 26.22 -23.91
CA LEU A 145 -1.23 25.77 -25.14
C LEU A 145 -0.93 24.29 -25.34
N ASP A 146 -1.95 23.46 -25.22
CA ASP A 146 -1.83 22.01 -25.20
C ASP A 146 -2.44 21.39 -26.45
N ARG A 147 -1.73 20.41 -27.02
CA ARG A 147 -2.30 19.41 -27.92
C ARG A 147 -2.34 18.07 -27.20
N VAL A 148 -3.54 17.63 -26.83
CA VAL A 148 -3.77 16.44 -26.00
C VAL A 148 -4.18 15.27 -26.88
N ASN A 149 -3.60 14.10 -26.62
CA ASN A 149 -3.90 12.84 -27.29
C ASN A 149 -4.41 11.84 -26.25
N LEU A 150 -5.71 11.53 -26.35
CA LEU A 150 -6.37 10.50 -25.57
C LEU A 150 -6.41 9.20 -26.37
N LYS A 151 -6.02 8.10 -25.74
CA LYS A 151 -6.16 6.75 -26.29
C LYS A 151 -6.96 5.88 -25.31
N SER A 152 -7.90 5.13 -25.86
CA SER A 152 -8.65 4.05 -25.20
C SER A 152 -8.63 2.86 -26.17
N GLU A 153 -8.75 1.62 -25.69
CA GLU A 153 -8.49 0.34 -26.41
C GLU A 153 -8.83 0.34 -27.91
N SER A 154 -9.96 0.95 -28.30
CA SER A 154 -10.42 1.05 -29.70
C SER A 154 -10.58 2.48 -30.25
N ARG A 155 -10.36 3.54 -29.45
CA ARG A 155 -10.67 4.93 -29.80
C ARG A 155 -9.49 5.87 -29.55
N LYS A 156 -9.32 6.86 -30.43
CA LYS A 156 -8.35 7.95 -30.26
C LYS A 156 -9.04 9.30 -30.42
N LYS A 157 -8.74 10.26 -29.55
CA LYS A 157 -9.24 11.64 -29.64
C LYS A 157 -8.07 12.60 -29.46
N ILE A 158 -7.92 13.51 -30.41
CA ILE A 158 -6.98 14.63 -30.32
C ILE A 158 -7.80 15.89 -30.17
N TYR A 159 -7.43 16.74 -29.23
CA TYR A 159 -8.03 18.06 -29.07
C TYR A 159 -6.98 19.07 -28.61
N ASN A 160 -7.27 20.34 -28.86
CA ASN A 160 -6.42 21.44 -28.46
C ASN A 160 -7.09 22.21 -27.31
N GLU A 161 -6.28 22.67 -26.37
CA GLU A 161 -6.72 23.39 -25.18
C GLU A 161 -5.75 24.54 -24.87
N PHE A 162 -6.30 25.67 -24.42
CA PHE A 162 -5.55 26.82 -23.94
C PHE A 162 -5.93 27.08 -22.48
N GLU A 163 -4.92 27.20 -21.61
CA GLU A 163 -5.09 27.42 -20.17
C GLU A 163 -4.36 28.70 -19.76
N VAL A 164 -4.97 29.48 -18.88
CA VAL A 164 -4.37 30.65 -18.22
C VAL A 164 -4.40 30.40 -16.73
N GLU A 165 -3.25 30.09 -16.13
CA GLU A 165 -3.10 29.80 -14.71
C GLU A 165 -2.51 31.00 -13.98
N LEU A 166 -3.24 31.56 -13.02
CA LEU A 166 -2.77 32.70 -12.24
C LEU A 166 -1.57 32.32 -11.35
N LYS A 167 -0.57 33.20 -11.32
CA LYS A 167 0.54 33.15 -10.36
C LYS A 167 0.31 34.12 -9.21
N SER A 168 1.18 34.05 -8.19
CA SER A 168 1.09 34.90 -6.99
C SER A 168 1.12 36.41 -7.30
N GLY A 169 1.61 36.81 -8.47
CA GLY A 169 1.65 38.20 -8.89
C GLY A 169 0.36 38.72 -9.53
N GLY A 170 -0.55 37.83 -9.96
CA GLY A 170 -1.79 38.18 -10.66
C GLY A 170 -3.04 38.12 -9.78
N THR A 171 -4.08 38.82 -10.24
CA THR A 171 -5.37 38.95 -9.57
C THR A 171 -6.49 38.31 -10.39
N VAL A 172 -7.66 38.14 -9.78
CA VAL A 172 -8.85 37.66 -10.50
C VAL A 172 -9.27 38.63 -11.59
N ASP A 173 -9.08 39.94 -11.38
CA ASP A 173 -9.39 40.97 -12.37
C ASP A 173 -8.45 40.88 -13.58
N ASP A 174 -7.16 40.54 -13.37
CA ASP A 174 -6.24 40.26 -14.47
C ASP A 174 -6.73 39.07 -15.30
N LEU A 175 -7.18 38.00 -14.65
CA LEU A 175 -7.72 36.82 -15.33
C LEU A 175 -8.97 37.19 -16.14
N GLU A 176 -9.91 37.95 -15.59
CA GLU A 176 -11.09 38.44 -16.33
C GLU A 176 -10.72 39.31 -17.53
N ALA A 177 -9.75 40.23 -17.38
CA ALA A 177 -9.27 41.06 -18.48
C ALA A 177 -8.67 40.21 -19.61
N ILE A 178 -7.87 39.19 -19.26
CA ILE A 178 -7.30 38.24 -20.21
C ILE A 178 -8.42 37.44 -20.91
N ARG A 179 -9.39 36.93 -20.16
CA ARG A 179 -10.54 36.19 -20.72
C ARG A 179 -11.33 37.04 -21.70
N ALA A 180 -11.65 38.28 -21.35
CA ALA A 180 -12.39 39.20 -22.21
C ALA A 180 -11.62 39.50 -23.52
N PHE A 181 -10.30 39.66 -23.44
CA PHE A 181 -9.45 39.77 -24.62
C PHE A 181 -9.52 38.51 -25.50
N LEU A 182 -9.37 37.33 -24.89
CA LEU A 182 -9.39 36.08 -25.63
C LEU A 182 -10.73 35.86 -26.37
N TYR A 183 -11.86 36.15 -25.73
CA TYR A 183 -13.18 36.03 -26.34
C TYR A 183 -13.45 37.01 -27.48
N SER A 184 -12.86 38.20 -27.43
CA SER A 184 -13.04 39.20 -28.48
C SER A 184 -12.19 38.93 -29.72
N HIS A 185 -11.15 38.10 -29.63
CA HIS A 185 -10.18 37.89 -30.70
C HIS A 185 -10.14 36.45 -31.25
N TYR A 186 -10.61 35.45 -30.48
CA TYR A 186 -10.51 34.04 -30.84
C TYR A 186 -11.84 33.31 -30.62
N ARG A 187 -12.07 32.24 -31.39
CA ARG A 187 -13.23 31.36 -31.26
C ARG A 187 -12.96 30.26 -30.23
N LEU A 188 -12.88 30.66 -28.97
CA LEU A 188 -12.65 29.75 -27.85
C LEU A 188 -13.97 29.25 -27.25
N VAL A 189 -13.95 28.00 -26.78
CA VAL A 189 -15.09 27.42 -26.04
C VAL A 189 -14.64 27.16 -24.62
N GLU A 190 -15.35 27.71 -23.64
CA GLU A 190 -15.03 27.55 -22.23
C GLU A 190 -15.06 26.07 -21.81
N SER A 191 -14.07 25.67 -21.04
CA SER A 191 -13.88 24.29 -20.60
C SER A 191 -14.30 24.11 -19.13
N PRO A 192 -15.48 23.55 -18.83
CA PRO A 192 -15.84 23.22 -17.45
C PRO A 192 -15.13 21.98 -16.92
N PHE A 193 -14.49 21.20 -17.80
CA PHE A 193 -13.84 19.95 -17.46
C PHE A 193 -12.31 20.07 -17.49
N SER A 194 -11.67 19.46 -16.52
CA SER A 194 -10.23 19.16 -16.55
C SER A 194 -9.89 18.11 -17.60
N LYS A 195 -8.61 18.04 -17.98
CA LYS A 195 -8.08 16.96 -18.84
C LYS A 195 -8.40 15.57 -18.30
N PHE A 196 -8.33 15.40 -16.97
CA PHE A 196 -8.70 14.17 -16.30
C PHE A 196 -10.18 13.83 -16.51
N GLU A 197 -11.08 14.77 -16.25
CA GLU A 197 -12.52 14.58 -16.46
C GLU A 197 -12.86 14.25 -17.90
N ARG A 198 -12.24 14.93 -18.87
CA ARG A 198 -12.38 14.63 -20.29
C ARG A 198 -11.87 13.24 -20.64
N ALA A 199 -10.76 12.82 -20.06
CA ALA A 199 -10.20 11.49 -20.27
C ALA A 199 -11.13 10.39 -19.70
N CYS A 200 -11.74 10.61 -18.53
CA CYS A 200 -12.77 9.72 -17.96
C CYS A 200 -13.99 9.64 -18.88
N ILE A 201 -14.57 10.78 -19.27
CA ILE A 201 -15.73 10.85 -20.18
C ILE A 201 -15.43 10.12 -21.48
N PHE A 202 -14.25 10.37 -22.06
CA PHE A 202 -13.80 9.71 -23.29
C PHE A 202 -13.67 8.19 -23.10
N ARG A 203 -12.96 7.74 -22.06
CA ARG A 203 -12.74 6.32 -21.77
C ARG A 203 -14.06 5.58 -21.58
N GLU A 204 -14.98 6.15 -20.81
CA GLU A 204 -16.28 5.53 -20.49
C GLU A 204 -17.36 5.75 -21.57
N ASN A 205 -17.04 6.50 -22.65
CA ASN A 205 -17.97 6.84 -23.73
C ASN A 205 -19.23 7.56 -23.23
N LEU A 206 -19.05 8.48 -22.28
CA LEU A 206 -20.14 9.23 -21.68
C LEU A 206 -20.50 10.46 -22.54
N PRO A 207 -21.76 10.93 -22.48
CA PRO A 207 -22.13 12.21 -23.08
C PRO A 207 -21.41 13.38 -22.39
N GLU A 208 -21.28 14.52 -23.06
CA GLU A 208 -20.63 15.71 -22.47
C GLU A 208 -21.45 16.36 -21.34
N LYS A 209 -22.77 16.09 -21.29
CA LYS A 209 -23.64 16.42 -20.17
C LYS A 209 -24.07 15.14 -19.48
N THR A 210 -23.55 14.90 -18.29
CA THR A 210 -23.88 13.75 -17.44
C THR A 210 -24.74 14.21 -16.26
N LEU A 211 -25.57 13.30 -15.73
CA LEU A 211 -26.32 13.54 -14.48
C LEU A 211 -25.38 13.56 -13.27
N LEU A 212 -24.37 12.68 -13.30
CA LEU A 212 -23.39 12.47 -12.26
C LEU A 212 -22.05 13.11 -12.63
N ASP A 213 -21.47 13.85 -11.69
CA ASP A 213 -20.05 14.19 -11.75
C ASP A 213 -19.18 12.94 -11.50
N LEU A 214 -17.86 13.08 -11.60
CA LEU A 214 -16.95 11.94 -11.43
C LEU A 214 -16.95 11.37 -10.00
N ARG A 215 -17.05 12.22 -8.98
CA ARG A 215 -17.09 11.77 -7.59
C ARG A 215 -18.36 10.98 -7.34
N GLU A 216 -19.49 11.51 -7.78
CA GLU A 216 -20.81 10.89 -7.69
C GLU A 216 -20.85 9.56 -8.40
N ARG A 217 -20.27 9.50 -9.60
CA ARG A 217 -20.15 8.27 -10.36
C ARG A 217 -19.28 7.24 -9.64
N ALA A 218 -18.13 7.64 -9.10
CA ALA A 218 -17.26 6.73 -8.35
C ALA A 218 -18.01 6.13 -7.16
N VAL A 219 -18.67 6.96 -6.35
CA VAL A 219 -19.50 6.51 -5.22
C VAL A 219 -20.62 5.58 -5.67
N CYS A 220 -21.38 5.95 -6.72
CA CYS A 220 -22.45 5.09 -7.20
C CYS A 220 -21.91 3.75 -7.74
N THR A 221 -20.75 3.75 -8.41
CA THR A 221 -20.09 2.54 -8.91
C THR A 221 -19.70 1.60 -7.77
N GLN A 222 -19.13 2.17 -6.69
CA GLN A 222 -18.80 1.43 -5.48
C GLN A 222 -20.03 0.76 -4.84
N LEU A 223 -21.18 1.45 -4.85
CA LEU A 223 -22.41 0.94 -4.23
C LEU A 223 -23.21 -0.01 -5.13
N ALA A 224 -23.12 0.11 -6.45
CA ALA A 224 -24.04 -0.53 -7.41
C ALA A 224 -24.09 -2.07 -7.35
N ASN A 225 -23.02 -2.72 -6.88
CA ASN A 225 -22.95 -4.18 -6.78
C ASN A 225 -23.57 -4.74 -5.49
N HIS A 226 -23.98 -3.88 -4.57
CA HIS A 226 -24.58 -4.31 -3.31
C HIS A 226 -26.06 -4.64 -3.48
N LYS A 227 -26.51 -5.74 -2.88
CA LYS A 227 -27.89 -6.23 -3.01
C LYS A 227 -28.92 -5.54 -2.08
N ASN A 228 -28.60 -4.36 -1.55
CA ASN A 228 -29.47 -3.60 -0.67
C ASN A 228 -30.04 -2.34 -1.36
N ILE A 229 -30.87 -1.60 -0.64
CA ILE A 229 -31.53 -0.39 -1.16
C ILE A 229 -30.55 0.63 -1.76
N TYR A 230 -29.38 0.83 -1.15
CA TYR A 230 -28.39 1.79 -1.63
C TYR A 230 -27.73 1.33 -2.94
N GLY A 231 -27.43 0.04 -3.08
CA GLY A 231 -26.91 -0.49 -4.34
C GLY A 231 -27.94 -0.43 -5.47
N LYS A 232 -29.23 -0.68 -5.17
CA LYS A 232 -30.33 -0.47 -6.11
C LYS A 232 -30.42 0.99 -6.57
N GLN A 233 -30.41 1.94 -5.62
CA GLN A 233 -30.47 3.38 -5.92
C GLN A 233 -29.27 3.85 -6.75
N ALA A 234 -28.05 3.44 -6.37
CA ALA A 234 -26.84 3.76 -7.11
C ALA A 234 -26.84 3.21 -8.54
N LYS A 235 -27.33 1.98 -8.73
CA LYS A 235 -27.50 1.35 -10.05
C LYS A 235 -28.52 2.11 -10.91
N ILE A 236 -29.64 2.55 -10.34
CA ILE A 236 -30.63 3.39 -11.04
C ILE A 236 -29.97 4.70 -11.52
N LEU A 237 -29.26 5.41 -10.64
CA LEU A 237 -28.60 6.67 -10.97
C LEU A 237 -27.55 6.50 -12.08
N LEU A 238 -26.74 5.44 -12.05
CA LEU A 238 -25.76 5.15 -13.10
C LEU A 238 -26.41 4.86 -14.47
N LEU A 239 -27.57 4.23 -14.49
CA LEU A 239 -28.27 3.92 -15.75
C LEU A 239 -29.02 5.15 -16.30
N LEU A 240 -29.65 5.94 -15.42
CA LEU A 240 -30.24 7.24 -15.79
C LEU A 240 -29.16 8.16 -16.39
N ASP A 241 -27.99 8.19 -15.78
CA ASP A 241 -26.85 8.97 -16.25
C ASP A 241 -26.34 8.53 -17.64
N ARG A 242 -26.49 7.25 -17.99
CA ARG A 242 -26.19 6.72 -19.34
C ARG A 242 -27.31 6.98 -20.35
N GLY A 243 -28.41 7.63 -19.94
CA GLY A 243 -29.49 8.05 -20.81
C GLY A 243 -30.71 7.12 -20.84
N SER A 244 -30.82 6.13 -19.96
CA SER A 244 -32.03 5.29 -19.87
C SER A 244 -33.21 6.09 -19.31
N SER A 245 -34.43 5.85 -19.81
CA SER A 245 -35.64 6.49 -19.29
C SER A 245 -36.17 5.79 -18.02
N PRO A 246 -36.93 6.48 -17.14
CA PRO A 246 -37.56 5.85 -15.98
C PRO A 246 -38.44 4.65 -16.34
N GLU A 247 -39.12 4.66 -17.49
CA GLU A 247 -39.96 3.57 -17.98
C GLU A 247 -39.13 2.35 -18.40
N GLU A 248 -38.03 2.56 -19.12
CA GLU A 248 -37.10 1.50 -19.51
C GLU A 248 -36.49 0.82 -18.27
N LEU A 249 -36.07 1.63 -17.29
CA LEU A 249 -35.53 1.14 -16.03
C LEU A 249 -36.58 0.41 -15.20
N SER A 250 -37.84 0.85 -15.28
CA SER A 250 -38.93 0.20 -14.56
C SER A 250 -39.09 -1.25 -15.00
N LEU A 251 -39.02 -1.50 -16.31
CA LEU A 251 -39.06 -2.84 -16.89
C LEU A 251 -37.80 -3.65 -16.56
N LEU A 252 -36.61 -3.04 -16.69
CA LEU A 252 -35.32 -3.70 -16.49
C LEU A 252 -35.08 -4.12 -15.03
N LEU A 253 -35.41 -3.25 -14.09
CA LEU A 253 -35.12 -3.42 -12.66
C LEU A 253 -36.34 -3.81 -11.83
N LYS A 254 -37.49 -4.06 -12.48
CA LYS A 254 -38.78 -4.37 -11.82
C LYS A 254 -39.12 -3.40 -10.69
N THR A 255 -38.86 -2.12 -10.92
CA THR A 255 -39.05 -1.04 -9.94
C THR A 255 -40.09 -0.06 -10.51
N PRO A 256 -41.14 0.33 -9.79
CA PRO A 256 -42.15 1.26 -10.33
C PRO A 256 -41.52 2.58 -10.81
N ALA A 257 -41.90 3.05 -12.00
CA ALA A 257 -41.40 4.32 -12.55
C ALA A 257 -41.55 5.53 -11.59
N PRO A 258 -42.66 5.68 -10.82
CA PRO A 258 -42.77 6.76 -9.83
C PRO A 258 -41.71 6.71 -8.71
N GLU A 259 -41.22 5.52 -8.34
CA GLU A 259 -40.14 5.36 -7.35
C GLU A 259 -38.80 5.85 -7.93
N ILE A 260 -38.55 5.59 -9.22
CA ILE A 260 -37.36 6.04 -9.94
C ILE A 260 -37.37 7.57 -10.08
N GLU A 261 -38.51 8.16 -10.45
CA GLU A 261 -38.68 9.62 -10.54
C GLU A 261 -38.51 10.30 -9.17
N ALA A 262 -39.07 9.72 -8.11
CA ALA A 262 -38.89 10.22 -6.75
C ALA A 262 -37.42 10.18 -6.31
N LEU A 263 -36.69 9.10 -6.65
CA LEU A 263 -35.25 9.00 -6.40
C LEU A 263 -34.48 10.08 -7.16
N LEU A 264 -34.76 10.28 -8.45
CA LEU A 264 -34.12 11.30 -9.27
C LEU A 264 -34.37 12.70 -8.71
N SER A 265 -35.62 13.05 -8.39
CA SER A 265 -35.97 14.34 -7.79
C SER A 265 -35.28 14.57 -6.44
N ARG A 266 -35.15 13.52 -5.63
CA ARG A 266 -34.41 13.58 -4.36
C ARG A 266 -32.91 13.78 -4.58
N PHE A 267 -32.32 13.07 -5.56
CA PHE A 267 -30.91 13.21 -5.92
C PHE A 267 -30.59 14.59 -6.49
N GLU A 268 -31.44 15.18 -7.33
CA GLU A 268 -31.24 16.54 -7.84
C GLU A 268 -31.16 17.60 -6.73
N LYS A 269 -31.91 17.40 -5.63
CA LYS A 269 -31.94 18.31 -4.49
C LYS A 269 -30.81 18.07 -3.49
N GLN A 270 -30.47 16.81 -3.22
CA GLN A 270 -29.58 16.42 -2.11
C GLN A 270 -28.21 15.91 -2.58
N ARG A 271 -28.05 15.65 -3.88
CA ARG A 271 -26.87 15.01 -4.51
C ARG A 271 -26.46 13.76 -3.75
N LEU A 272 -25.16 13.56 -3.50
CA LEU A 272 -24.67 12.41 -2.74
C LEU A 272 -25.30 12.25 -1.36
N SER A 273 -25.81 13.32 -0.73
CA SER A 273 -26.38 13.28 0.62
C SER A 273 -27.60 12.36 0.77
N ILE A 274 -28.13 11.80 -0.32
CA ILE A 274 -29.11 10.71 -0.27
C ILE A 274 -28.52 9.40 0.27
N PHE A 275 -27.20 9.23 0.17
CA PHE A 275 -26.44 8.13 0.73
C PHE A 275 -25.90 8.56 2.09
N PRO A 276 -26.04 7.73 3.14
CA PRO A 276 -25.54 8.06 4.47
C PRO A 276 -24.00 8.11 4.52
N PHE A 277 -23.32 7.49 3.54
CA PHE A 277 -21.87 7.28 3.53
C PHE A 277 -21.04 8.46 3.01
N THR A 278 -21.69 9.52 2.53
CA THR A 278 -21.03 10.54 1.68
C THR A 278 -21.03 11.94 2.29
N ARG A 279 -21.63 12.13 3.45
CA ARG A 279 -21.62 13.39 4.16
C ARG A 279 -20.31 13.54 4.94
N SER A 280 -19.29 14.09 4.28
CA SER A 280 -18.16 14.71 4.96
C SER A 280 -18.48 16.19 5.10
N LYS A 281 -18.89 16.67 6.28
CA LYS A 281 -18.95 18.13 6.47
C LYS A 281 -17.54 18.68 6.67
N GLU A 282 -17.30 19.73 5.89
CA GLU A 282 -16.33 20.81 6.02
C GLU A 282 -15.46 20.74 7.27
N LYS A 283 -14.14 20.66 7.02
CA LYS A 283 -13.03 20.90 7.96
C LYS A 283 -13.46 21.78 9.14
N THR A 284 -13.93 21.18 10.25
CA THR A 284 -13.73 21.74 11.58
C THR A 284 -12.30 21.36 11.97
N PRO A 285 -11.36 22.31 12.07
CA PRO A 285 -9.95 22.00 12.34
C PRO A 285 -9.66 21.48 13.76
N GLU A 286 -10.66 21.03 14.53
CA GLU A 286 -10.55 20.86 15.99
C GLU A 286 -11.19 19.59 16.56
N LYS A 287 -11.55 18.62 15.72
CA LYS A 287 -11.64 17.21 16.15
C LYS A 287 -10.74 16.33 15.30
N ASN A 288 -9.48 16.78 15.13
CA ASN A 288 -8.41 15.79 15.04
C ASN A 288 -8.58 14.90 16.28
N LEU A 289 -8.78 13.60 16.07
CA LEU A 289 -8.51 12.61 17.12
C LEU A 289 -7.01 12.75 17.43
N ILE A 290 -6.73 13.70 18.32
CA ILE A 290 -5.47 13.86 19.02
C ILE A 290 -5.32 12.56 19.78
N PHE A 291 -4.39 11.77 19.30
CA PHE A 291 -3.81 10.63 19.96
C PHE A 291 -3.54 10.99 21.43
N TYR A 292 -4.27 10.40 22.37
CA TYR A 292 -3.86 10.32 23.77
C TYR A 292 -2.90 9.12 23.91
N PHE A 293 -1.73 9.21 23.27
CA PHE A 293 -0.49 8.90 23.97
C PHE A 293 0.14 10.25 24.34
N GLN A 294 -0.49 10.95 25.29
CA GLN A 294 0.28 11.92 26.07
C GLN A 294 1.18 11.09 26.98
N SER A 295 2.41 10.90 26.54
CA SER A 295 3.55 10.64 27.41
C SER A 295 3.49 11.60 28.59
N GLY A 296 3.13 11.06 29.76
CA GLY A 296 3.31 11.62 31.10
C GLY A 296 2.76 13.04 31.33
N ARG A 297 1.59 13.13 31.96
CA ARG A 297 1.37 13.87 33.23
C ARG A 297 -0.09 13.77 33.68
N GLY A 298 -0.34 12.88 34.65
CA GLY A 298 -1.53 12.92 35.52
C GLY A 298 -2.01 11.55 35.97
N ASN A 299 -1.86 11.24 37.26
CA ASN A 299 -2.44 10.07 37.93
C ASN A 299 -3.74 10.52 38.64
N PRO A 300 -4.84 9.75 38.61
CA PRO A 300 -5.44 9.39 39.88
C PRO A 300 -6.08 7.99 39.90
N GLU A 301 -5.45 7.11 40.65
CA GLU A 301 -6.10 6.09 41.49
C GLU A 301 -6.65 4.81 40.83
N LYS A 302 -5.77 4.08 40.14
CA LYS A 302 -5.42 2.65 40.37
C LYS A 302 -5.02 1.97 39.06
N SER A 303 -3.74 1.63 38.98
CA SER A 303 -3.21 0.46 38.23
C SER A 303 -3.60 0.36 36.75
N TRP A 304 -3.01 1.21 35.91
CA TRP A 304 -2.81 0.87 34.50
C TRP A 304 -1.36 0.39 34.38
N THR A 305 -1.16 -0.92 34.42
CA THR A 305 0.12 -1.56 34.08
C THR A 305 0.41 -1.33 32.60
N GLU A 306 1.67 -1.05 32.27
CA GLU A 306 2.17 -1.01 30.88
C GLU A 306 1.71 -2.29 30.17
N ILE A 307 0.82 -2.14 29.20
CA ILE A 307 0.38 -3.25 28.36
C ILE A 307 1.49 -3.44 27.33
N GLY A 308 2.27 -4.50 27.47
CA GLY A 308 3.28 -4.88 26.47
C GLY A 308 2.66 -5.16 25.10
N TYR A 309 3.49 -5.15 24.06
CA TYR A 309 3.10 -5.48 22.70
C TYR A 309 2.77 -6.97 22.56
N GLU A 310 1.57 -7.39 22.96
CA GLU A 310 1.01 -8.68 22.56
C GLU A 310 0.35 -8.56 21.18
N GLU A 311 0.57 -9.52 20.28
CA GLU A 311 -0.24 -9.65 19.07
C GLU A 311 -1.65 -10.11 19.47
N TRP A 312 -2.67 -9.30 19.18
CA TRP A 312 -4.00 -9.56 19.69
C TRP A 312 -4.78 -10.47 18.74
N SER A 313 -5.26 -11.58 19.27
CA SER A 313 -6.39 -12.31 18.70
C SER A 313 -7.67 -11.85 19.38
N ALA A 314 -8.82 -12.17 18.79
CA ALA A 314 -10.08 -11.94 19.49
C ALA A 314 -10.10 -12.68 20.84
N ASP A 315 -9.51 -13.88 20.91
CA ASP A 315 -9.43 -14.68 22.14
C ASP A 315 -8.56 -14.03 23.22
N THR A 316 -7.38 -13.51 22.86
CA THR A 316 -6.49 -12.85 23.85
C THR A 316 -7.09 -11.55 24.36
N LEU A 317 -7.76 -10.80 23.49
CA LEU A 317 -8.50 -9.59 23.86
C LEU A 317 -9.67 -9.89 24.81
N LEU A 318 -10.48 -10.91 24.52
CA LEU A 318 -11.58 -11.33 25.39
C LEU A 318 -11.08 -11.73 26.77
N LYS A 319 -9.97 -12.49 26.82
CA LYS A 319 -9.33 -12.90 28.07
C LYS A 319 -8.81 -11.70 28.85
N TYR A 320 -8.12 -10.78 28.19
CA TYR A 320 -7.50 -9.61 28.80
C TYR A 320 -8.54 -8.66 29.41
N TYR A 321 -9.61 -8.38 28.67
CA TYR A 321 -10.70 -7.53 29.16
C TYR A 321 -11.75 -8.29 29.99
N GLY A 322 -11.56 -9.58 30.28
CA GLY A 322 -12.41 -10.36 31.19
C GLY A 322 -13.85 -10.58 30.67
N ILE A 323 -14.03 -10.73 29.36
CA ILE A 323 -15.34 -10.95 28.74
C ILE A 323 -15.70 -12.44 28.76
N SER A 324 -16.98 -12.76 29.04
CA SER A 324 -17.48 -14.14 28.99
C SER A 324 -17.42 -14.70 27.56
N ARG A 325 -16.56 -15.72 27.39
CA ARG A 325 -16.36 -16.42 26.13
C ARG A 325 -17.63 -17.10 25.61
N GLU A 326 -18.35 -17.80 26.48
CA GLU A 326 -19.58 -18.53 26.13
C GLU A 326 -20.63 -17.60 25.50
N LYS A 327 -20.82 -16.42 26.09
CA LYS A 327 -21.74 -15.41 25.56
C LYS A 327 -21.28 -14.86 24.20
N ALA A 328 -19.99 -14.56 24.05
CA ALA A 328 -19.42 -14.06 22.81
C ALA A 328 -19.53 -15.10 21.67
N GLU A 329 -19.25 -16.38 21.97
CA GLU A 329 -19.37 -17.50 21.03
C GLU A 329 -20.83 -17.76 20.61
N ASN A 330 -21.79 -17.62 21.54
CA ASN A 330 -23.22 -17.74 21.23
C ASN A 330 -23.70 -16.62 20.29
N ILE A 331 -23.29 -15.37 20.53
CA ILE A 331 -23.62 -14.24 19.62
C ILE A 331 -22.97 -14.46 18.26
N MET A 332 -21.72 -14.95 18.23
CA MET A 332 -21.02 -15.29 16.99
C MET A 332 -21.78 -16.37 16.21
N ALA A 333 -22.12 -17.49 16.86
CA ALA A 333 -22.86 -18.58 16.24
C ALA A 333 -24.21 -18.11 15.67
N GLY A 334 -24.97 -17.32 16.44
CA GLY A 334 -26.23 -16.74 15.98
C GLY A 334 -26.05 -15.77 14.81
N SER A 335 -25.03 -14.91 14.84
CA SER A 335 -24.72 -13.97 13.76
C SER A 335 -24.35 -14.68 12.46
N LEU A 336 -23.51 -15.72 12.56
CA LEU A 336 -23.08 -16.52 11.42
C LEU A 336 -24.23 -17.36 10.86
N ALA A 337 -25.09 -17.92 11.71
CA ALA A 337 -26.28 -18.65 11.26
C ALA A 337 -27.24 -17.75 10.46
N LEU A 338 -27.48 -16.51 10.93
CA LEU A 338 -28.27 -15.52 10.18
C LEU A 338 -27.60 -15.14 8.85
N PHE A 339 -26.29 -14.91 8.86
CA PHE A 339 -25.52 -14.59 7.66
C PHE A 339 -25.64 -15.69 6.61
N ASP A 340 -25.37 -16.94 6.99
CA ASP A 340 -25.38 -18.08 6.08
C ASP A 340 -26.80 -18.36 5.55
N GLY A 341 -27.80 -18.32 6.45
CA GLY A 341 -29.20 -18.56 6.12
C GLY A 341 -29.84 -17.49 5.22
N LEU A 342 -29.33 -16.26 5.25
CA LEU A 342 -29.83 -15.13 4.45
C LEU A 342 -28.91 -14.78 3.27
N SER A 343 -27.97 -15.64 2.93
CA SER A 343 -26.97 -15.47 1.84
C SER A 343 -27.56 -15.09 0.48
N ALA A 344 -28.79 -15.54 0.18
CA ALA A 344 -29.51 -15.18 -1.04
C ALA A 344 -29.74 -13.65 -1.19
N TYR A 345 -29.88 -12.94 -0.07
CA TYR A 345 -30.30 -11.54 -0.01
C TYR A 345 -29.12 -10.56 -0.01
N HIS A 346 -28.09 -10.78 0.82
CA HIS A 346 -27.07 -9.76 1.06
C HIS A 346 -25.88 -9.80 0.09
N GLY A 347 -25.54 -10.97 -0.46
CA GLY A 347 -24.46 -11.11 -1.45
C GLY A 347 -23.05 -10.78 -0.95
N LEU A 348 -22.80 -10.93 0.36
CA LEU A 348 -21.47 -10.78 0.97
C LEU A 348 -20.74 -12.13 0.99
N GLY A 349 -19.40 -12.10 1.05
CA GLY A 349 -18.56 -13.28 0.89
C GLY A 349 -17.89 -13.76 2.19
N LYS A 350 -16.90 -14.65 2.03
CA LYS A 350 -16.16 -15.29 3.13
C LYS A 350 -15.50 -14.26 4.07
N LYS A 351 -14.90 -13.20 3.52
CA LYS A 351 -14.22 -12.15 4.31
C LYS A 351 -15.18 -11.39 5.22
N GLU A 352 -16.34 -10.99 4.70
CA GLU A 352 -17.34 -10.31 5.52
C GLU A 352 -17.95 -11.24 6.58
N ARG A 353 -18.04 -12.54 6.29
CA ARG A 353 -18.44 -13.56 7.27
C ARG A 353 -17.44 -13.68 8.42
N GLU A 354 -16.15 -13.73 8.13
CA GLU A 354 -15.07 -13.75 9.13
C GLU A 354 -15.10 -12.47 9.99
N LEU A 355 -15.25 -11.31 9.33
CA LEU A 355 -15.34 -10.02 10.02
C LEU A 355 -16.56 -9.92 10.94
N LEU A 356 -17.71 -10.46 10.52
CA LEU A 356 -18.90 -10.56 11.36
C LEU A 356 -18.65 -11.42 12.61
N GLY A 357 -17.93 -12.53 12.45
CA GLY A 357 -17.55 -13.38 13.58
C GLY A 357 -16.68 -12.64 14.59
N LEU A 358 -15.66 -11.93 14.12
CA LEU A 358 -14.81 -11.08 14.96
C LEU A 358 -15.60 -9.95 15.63
N ALA A 359 -16.52 -9.31 14.90
CA ALA A 359 -17.38 -8.27 15.44
C ALA A 359 -18.29 -8.81 16.55
N ALA A 360 -18.83 -10.01 16.38
CA ALA A 360 -19.65 -10.66 17.39
C ALA A 360 -18.88 -10.99 18.66
N LEU A 361 -17.64 -11.48 18.51
CA LEU A 361 -16.77 -11.73 19.65
C LEU A 361 -16.46 -10.44 20.40
N LEU A 362 -16.07 -9.38 19.68
CA LEU A 362 -15.49 -8.16 20.27
C LEU A 362 -16.51 -7.05 20.58
N GLN A 363 -17.79 -7.21 20.21
CA GLN A 363 -18.85 -6.21 20.35
C GLN A 363 -18.91 -5.55 21.74
N ASN A 364 -18.56 -6.32 22.77
CA ASN A 364 -18.73 -5.94 24.16
C ASN A 364 -17.40 -5.74 24.91
N ILE A 365 -16.27 -5.68 24.21
CA ILE A 365 -14.96 -5.67 24.87
C ILE A 365 -14.75 -4.50 25.85
N GLY A 366 -15.38 -3.35 25.60
CA GLY A 366 -15.34 -2.21 26.51
C GLY A 366 -16.26 -2.29 27.74
N SER A 367 -17.06 -3.36 27.95
CA SER A 367 -18.01 -3.38 29.09
C SER A 367 -17.37 -3.35 30.46
N THR A 368 -16.14 -3.84 30.56
CA THR A 368 -15.43 -4.02 31.82
C THR A 368 -14.67 -2.77 32.25
N VAL A 369 -14.59 -1.76 31.37
CA VAL A 369 -13.75 -0.56 31.52
C VAL A 369 -14.54 0.71 31.86
N SER A 370 -15.79 0.87 31.41
CA SER A 370 -16.62 2.06 31.71
C SER A 370 -18.10 1.74 31.93
N SER A 371 -18.84 2.78 32.31
CA SER A 371 -20.29 2.81 32.47
C SER A 371 -21.04 2.40 31.20
N ARG A 372 -22.35 2.15 31.35
CA ARG A 372 -23.23 1.61 30.29
C ARG A 372 -23.31 2.49 29.02
N GLU A 373 -23.01 3.78 29.11
CA GLU A 373 -23.22 4.76 28.02
C GLU A 373 -22.01 4.93 27.08
N GLU A 374 -20.79 4.57 27.49
CA GLU A 374 -19.55 4.77 26.68
C GLU A 374 -18.95 3.47 26.12
N LYS A 375 -19.58 2.33 26.39
CA LYS A 375 -19.06 1.00 26.09
C LYS A 375 -18.70 0.79 24.62
N THR A 376 -19.52 1.28 23.69
CA THR A 376 -19.32 1.12 22.24
C THR A 376 -18.15 1.96 21.73
N LEU A 377 -18.00 3.18 22.24
CA LEU A 377 -16.85 4.04 21.96
C LEU A 377 -15.55 3.41 22.46
N ILE A 378 -15.53 2.91 23.70
CA ILE A 378 -14.33 2.25 24.24
C ILE A 378 -14.02 0.96 23.49
N SER A 379 -15.04 0.18 23.11
CA SER A 379 -14.82 -1.03 22.31
C SER A 379 -14.20 -0.71 20.95
N ARG A 380 -14.65 0.37 20.30
CA ARG A 380 -14.05 0.90 19.07
C ARG A 380 -12.61 1.34 19.30
N GLU A 381 -12.32 2.10 20.36
CA GLU A 381 -10.95 2.52 20.67
C GLU A 381 -10.04 1.32 20.93
N ILE A 382 -10.50 0.31 21.68
CA ILE A 382 -9.76 -0.94 21.90
C ILE A 382 -9.44 -1.58 20.54
N ILE A 383 -10.44 -1.78 19.67
CA ILE A 383 -10.21 -2.38 18.34
C ILE A 383 -9.22 -1.56 17.50
N LEU A 384 -9.31 -0.23 17.50
CA LEU A 384 -8.40 0.61 16.71
C LEU A 384 -6.98 0.69 17.26
N THR A 385 -6.82 0.46 18.56
CA THR A 385 -5.52 0.50 19.25
C THR A 385 -4.87 -0.88 19.40
N HIS A 386 -5.65 -1.96 19.26
CA HIS A 386 -5.18 -3.33 19.43
C HIS A 386 -5.16 -4.05 18.07
N PRO A 387 -3.97 -4.37 17.52
CA PRO A 387 -3.86 -5.04 16.23
C PRO A 387 -4.48 -6.41 16.27
N LEU A 388 -5.53 -6.62 15.49
CA LEU A 388 -6.07 -7.95 15.30
C LEU A 388 -5.31 -8.68 14.21
N LYS A 389 -4.72 -9.81 14.58
CA LYS A 389 -4.00 -10.72 13.69
C LYS A 389 -4.77 -11.00 12.41
N GLY A 390 -4.10 -10.85 11.27
CA GLY A 390 -4.63 -11.18 9.94
C GLY A 390 -5.63 -10.19 9.33
N LEU A 391 -5.99 -9.09 10.02
CA LEU A 391 -6.87 -8.06 9.43
C LEU A 391 -6.08 -6.99 8.66
N LYS A 392 -6.61 -6.56 7.53
CA LYS A 392 -6.14 -5.33 6.84
C LYS A 392 -6.72 -4.09 7.51
N LEU A 393 -6.11 -2.93 7.29
CA LEU A 393 -6.54 -1.66 7.90
C LEU A 393 -8.02 -1.32 7.59
N ASN A 394 -8.46 -1.53 6.36
CA ASN A 394 -9.86 -1.33 5.97
C ASN A 394 -10.80 -2.30 6.71
N GLU A 395 -10.39 -3.54 6.95
CA GLU A 395 -11.16 -4.54 7.69
C GLU A 395 -11.23 -4.17 9.18
N LEU A 396 -10.13 -3.71 9.78
CA LEU A 396 -10.14 -3.20 11.16
C LEU A 396 -11.05 -1.99 11.32
N LYS A 397 -10.94 -1.00 10.42
CA LYS A 397 -11.81 0.17 10.43
C LYS A 397 -13.27 -0.22 10.28
N MET A 398 -13.58 -1.23 9.45
CA MET A 398 -14.93 -1.77 9.34
C MET A 398 -15.37 -2.42 10.65
N LEU A 399 -14.51 -3.20 11.30
CA LEU A 399 -14.79 -3.83 12.59
C LEU A 399 -15.08 -2.80 13.70
N ALA A 400 -14.26 -1.76 13.76
CA ALA A 400 -14.45 -0.63 14.67
C ALA A 400 -15.78 0.09 14.38
N LEU A 401 -16.10 0.33 13.11
CA LEU A 401 -17.37 0.93 12.69
C LEU A 401 -18.57 0.05 13.06
N ILE A 402 -18.50 -1.26 12.81
CA ILE A 402 -19.57 -2.21 13.16
C ILE A 402 -19.86 -2.12 14.66
N THR A 403 -18.81 -2.11 15.48
CA THR A 403 -18.88 -2.04 16.95
C THR A 403 -19.51 -0.73 17.42
N GLU A 404 -19.10 0.39 16.85
CA GLU A 404 -19.61 1.72 17.19
C GLU A 404 -21.10 1.92 16.82
N LEU A 405 -21.54 1.25 15.75
CA LEU A 405 -22.92 1.25 15.30
C LEU A 405 -23.82 0.30 16.09
N GLN A 406 -23.31 -0.44 17.09
CA GLN A 406 -24.13 -1.28 17.98
C GLN A 406 -24.85 -0.50 19.08
N ASP A 407 -24.58 0.79 19.26
CA ASP A 407 -25.24 1.58 20.31
C ASP A 407 -26.77 1.61 20.13
N SER A 408 -27.46 1.23 21.20
CA SER A 408 -28.92 1.13 21.30
C SER A 408 -29.64 2.49 21.29
N SER A 409 -28.93 3.60 21.55
CA SER A 409 -29.44 4.98 21.46
C SER A 409 -29.68 5.44 20.01
N LYS A 410 -29.03 4.77 19.04
CA LYS A 410 -29.11 5.07 17.62
C LYS A 410 -30.32 4.35 17.02
N SER A 411 -31.38 5.11 16.75
CA SER A 411 -32.54 4.67 15.95
C SER A 411 -32.29 4.84 14.45
N GLU A 412 -33.13 4.27 13.59
CA GLU A 412 -33.10 4.44 12.11
C GLU A 412 -32.81 5.89 11.68
N LYS A 413 -33.45 6.87 12.36
CA LYS A 413 -33.33 8.31 12.07
C LYS A 413 -31.98 8.92 12.47
N ASN A 414 -31.22 8.27 13.34
CA ASN A 414 -29.94 8.75 13.87
C ASN A 414 -28.72 7.99 13.31
N PHE A 415 -28.90 6.91 12.52
CA PHE A 415 -27.76 6.19 11.91
C PHE A 415 -26.99 7.04 10.91
N CYS A 416 -27.70 7.84 10.12
CA CYS A 416 -27.06 8.77 9.19
C CYS A 416 -26.18 9.76 9.95
N LEU A 417 -26.67 10.30 11.07
CA LEU A 417 -25.89 11.19 11.94
C LEU A 417 -24.69 10.47 12.60
N ALA A 418 -24.86 9.22 13.04
CA ALA A 418 -23.77 8.44 13.59
C ALA A 418 -22.70 8.08 12.55
N LEU A 419 -23.09 7.82 11.29
CA LEU A 419 -22.15 7.63 10.17
C LEU A 419 -21.46 8.95 9.78
N GLU A 420 -22.15 10.09 9.93
CA GLU A 420 -21.58 11.43 9.73
C GLU A 420 -20.55 11.81 10.80
N GLU A 421 -20.76 11.42 12.06
CA GLU A 421 -19.86 11.70 13.18
C GLU A 421 -18.64 10.77 13.23
N THR A 422 -18.72 9.61 12.57
CA THR A 422 -17.65 8.62 12.55
C THR A 422 -16.60 8.94 11.51
N ASN A 423 -15.51 9.57 11.92
CA ASN A 423 -14.34 9.74 11.08
C ASN A 423 -13.63 8.39 10.84
N ASN A 424 -14.11 7.63 9.86
CA ASN A 424 -13.63 6.27 9.55
C ASN A 424 -12.76 6.21 8.28
N ASN A 425 -12.82 7.24 7.41
CA ASN A 425 -12.09 7.29 6.12
C ASN A 425 -12.21 5.99 5.29
N LEU A 426 -13.31 5.26 5.45
CA LEU A 426 -13.66 4.08 4.64
C LEU A 426 -14.41 4.53 3.41
N SER A 427 -14.21 3.82 2.30
CA SER A 427 -15.03 4.07 1.12
C SER A 427 -16.50 3.70 1.36
N PRO A 428 -17.44 4.37 0.67
CA PRO A 428 -18.86 4.04 0.71
C PRO A 428 -19.18 2.54 0.57
N ALA A 429 -18.43 1.80 -0.26
CA ALA A 429 -18.59 0.35 -0.37
C ALA A 429 -18.33 -0.37 0.96
N PHE A 430 -17.23 -0.08 1.64
CA PHE A 430 -16.90 -0.71 2.93
C PHE A 430 -17.85 -0.29 4.05
N GLN A 431 -18.25 0.99 4.08
CA GLN A 431 -19.26 1.47 5.03
C GLN A 431 -20.61 0.75 4.82
N ASN A 432 -21.02 0.54 3.57
CA ASN A 432 -22.25 -0.19 3.24
C ASN A 432 -22.20 -1.67 3.65
N LYS A 433 -21.04 -2.32 3.49
CA LYS A 433 -20.80 -3.68 4.00
C LYS A 433 -20.91 -3.73 5.52
N ALA A 434 -20.22 -2.82 6.22
CA ALA A 434 -20.25 -2.72 7.68
C ALA A 434 -21.69 -2.53 8.19
N LEU A 435 -22.46 -1.64 7.55
CA LEU A 435 -23.87 -1.41 7.89
C LEU A 435 -24.73 -2.69 7.72
N THR A 436 -24.48 -3.47 6.68
CA THR A 436 -25.16 -4.76 6.47
C THR A 436 -24.80 -5.76 7.57
N LEU A 437 -23.53 -5.82 7.98
CA LEU A 437 -23.07 -6.69 9.06
C LEU A 437 -23.66 -6.31 10.43
N VAL A 438 -23.87 -5.01 10.68
CA VAL A 438 -24.52 -4.49 11.89
C VAL A 438 -25.94 -5.06 12.05
N ALA A 439 -26.68 -5.27 10.96
CA ALA A 439 -28.04 -5.81 11.01
C ALA A 439 -28.07 -7.23 11.61
N PHE A 440 -27.15 -8.11 11.20
CA PHE A 440 -27.04 -9.46 11.75
C PHE A 440 -26.68 -9.44 13.22
N LEU A 441 -25.66 -8.67 13.58
CA LEU A 441 -25.12 -8.63 14.94
C LEU A 441 -26.16 -8.09 15.94
N ARG A 442 -26.96 -7.11 15.54
CA ARG A 442 -28.07 -6.58 16.37
C ARG A 442 -29.12 -7.63 16.69
N ILE A 443 -29.53 -8.42 15.69
CA ILE A 443 -30.52 -9.48 15.87
C ILE A 443 -29.94 -10.58 16.76
N ALA A 444 -28.72 -11.06 16.44
CA ALA A 444 -28.06 -12.12 17.20
C ALA A 444 -27.81 -11.76 18.67
N SER A 445 -27.50 -10.49 18.96
CA SER A 445 -27.33 -10.02 20.34
C SER A 445 -28.59 -10.13 21.22
N ILE A 446 -29.79 -10.19 20.62
CA ILE A 446 -31.06 -10.40 21.33
C ILE A 446 -31.36 -11.89 21.54
N LEU A 447 -30.89 -12.74 20.63
CA LEU A 447 -31.07 -14.19 20.68
C LEU A 447 -30.20 -14.85 21.77
N GLU A 448 -29.18 -14.14 22.26
CA GLU A 448 -28.42 -14.50 23.45
C GLU A 448 -29.06 -13.87 24.70
N THR A 449 -29.55 -14.70 25.62
CA THR A 449 -30.13 -14.25 26.88
C THR A 449 -29.53 -15.01 28.06
N GLY A 450 -28.31 -14.66 28.49
CA GLY A 450 -27.73 -14.93 29.81
C GLY A 450 -27.55 -16.39 30.22
N ASN A 451 -28.65 -17.15 30.30
CA ASN A 451 -28.71 -18.56 30.68
C ASN A 451 -29.09 -19.49 29.50
N GLN A 452 -29.50 -18.96 28.35
CA GLN A 452 -29.95 -19.73 27.16
C GLN A 452 -29.66 -18.98 25.84
N SER A 453 -29.26 -19.72 24.79
CA SER A 453 -29.07 -19.22 23.42
C SER A 453 -30.07 -19.87 22.47
N SER A 454 -30.83 -19.07 21.74
CA SER A 454 -31.75 -19.54 20.69
C SER A 454 -31.09 -19.38 19.33
N LEU A 455 -30.59 -20.48 18.75
CA LEU A 455 -29.92 -20.43 17.45
C LEU A 455 -30.92 -20.56 16.29
N PRO A 456 -30.80 -19.73 15.24
CA PRO A 456 -31.48 -19.94 13.96
C PRO A 456 -31.05 -21.28 13.33
N CYS A 457 -32.00 -22.14 13.02
CA CYS A 457 -31.70 -23.46 12.44
C CYS A 457 -32.31 -23.70 11.05
N ARG A 458 -33.45 -23.07 10.73
CA ARG A 458 -34.11 -23.23 9.42
C ARG A 458 -34.63 -21.91 8.90
N PHE A 459 -34.49 -21.71 7.59
CA PHE A 459 -34.95 -20.51 6.89
C PHE A 459 -35.96 -20.92 5.81
N ARG A 460 -37.18 -20.37 5.88
CA ARG A 460 -38.23 -20.59 4.88
C ARG A 460 -38.58 -19.27 4.22
N GLN A 461 -38.33 -19.19 2.91
CA GLN A 461 -38.69 -18.01 2.13
C GLN A 461 -40.21 -17.98 1.90
N LEU A 462 -40.81 -16.82 2.17
CA LEU A 462 -42.20 -16.47 1.88
C LEU A 462 -42.23 -15.26 0.94
N ASP A 463 -43.41 -14.92 0.42
CA ASP A 463 -43.57 -13.71 -0.38
C ASP A 463 -43.42 -12.46 0.52
N GLY A 464 -42.34 -11.69 0.30
CA GLY A 464 -42.01 -10.50 1.09
C GLY A 464 -41.46 -10.74 2.50
N ALA A 465 -41.30 -11.99 2.94
CA ALA A 465 -40.84 -12.33 4.29
C ALA A 465 -39.96 -13.59 4.33
N VAL A 466 -39.18 -13.76 5.40
CA VAL A 466 -38.44 -15.00 5.71
C VAL A 466 -38.83 -15.48 7.10
N GLU A 467 -39.34 -16.70 7.19
CA GLU A 467 -39.53 -17.41 8.46
C GLU A 467 -38.23 -18.05 8.92
N ILE A 468 -37.86 -17.83 10.18
CA ILE A 468 -36.65 -18.34 10.82
C ILE A 468 -37.06 -19.22 12.01
N GLU A 469 -36.77 -20.52 11.95
CA GLU A 469 -37.02 -21.47 13.05
C GLU A 469 -35.88 -21.40 14.09
N LEU A 470 -36.25 -21.33 15.37
CA LEU A 470 -35.34 -21.31 16.53
C LEU A 470 -35.38 -22.65 17.30
N THR A 471 -34.24 -23.06 17.87
CA THR A 471 -34.05 -24.40 18.45
C THR A 471 -34.75 -24.70 19.79
N GLU A 472 -34.84 -23.80 20.80
CA GLU A 472 -35.42 -24.14 22.13
C GLU A 472 -36.10 -22.98 22.94
N LEU A 473 -36.66 -23.34 24.13
CA LEU A 473 -37.77 -22.76 24.94
C LEU A 473 -37.61 -21.35 25.57
N ASP A 474 -38.05 -20.30 24.86
CA ASP A 474 -38.87 -19.16 25.37
C ASP A 474 -39.31 -18.28 24.17
N ALA A 475 -39.65 -18.98 23.07
CA ALA A 475 -39.53 -18.47 21.70
C ALA A 475 -40.41 -17.26 21.41
N GLU A 476 -41.60 -17.14 22.00
CA GLU A 476 -42.55 -16.11 21.60
C GLU A 476 -42.12 -14.68 22.04
N LYS A 477 -41.49 -14.55 23.22
CA LYS A 477 -41.02 -13.25 23.72
C LYS A 477 -39.69 -12.84 23.08
N ILE A 478 -38.81 -13.80 22.82
CA ILE A 478 -37.54 -13.57 22.14
C ILE A 478 -37.79 -13.28 20.66
N ALA A 479 -38.68 -14.02 20.00
CA ALA A 479 -39.12 -13.77 18.62
C ALA A 479 -39.62 -12.33 18.46
N LYS A 480 -40.58 -11.87 19.27
CA LYS A 480 -41.10 -10.49 19.19
C LYS A 480 -40.00 -9.42 19.39
N LYS A 481 -38.98 -9.69 20.20
CA LYS A 481 -37.83 -8.77 20.38
C LYS A 481 -36.87 -8.81 19.19
N ALA A 482 -36.63 -9.98 18.62
CA ALA A 482 -35.80 -10.17 17.44
C ALA A 482 -36.45 -9.53 16.20
N GLU A 483 -37.77 -9.69 16.02
CA GLU A 483 -38.57 -9.00 15.01
C GLU A 483 -38.42 -7.48 15.15
N LYS A 484 -38.61 -6.94 16.37
CA LYS A 484 -38.41 -5.50 16.63
C LYS A 484 -36.98 -5.02 16.33
N ARG A 485 -35.97 -5.88 16.48
CA ARG A 485 -34.57 -5.56 16.14
C ARG A 485 -34.19 -5.85 14.69
N SER A 486 -35.12 -6.36 13.88
CA SER A 486 -34.94 -6.58 12.44
C SER A 486 -35.22 -5.33 11.60
N GLU A 487 -35.53 -4.18 12.22
CA GLU A 487 -35.83 -2.90 11.55
C GLU A 487 -34.77 -2.48 10.50
N LEU A 488 -33.48 -2.65 10.81
CA LEU A 488 -32.40 -2.30 9.88
C LEU A 488 -32.33 -3.26 8.70
N TRP A 489 -32.61 -4.55 8.92
CA TRP A 489 -32.68 -5.54 7.86
C TRP A 489 -33.83 -5.25 6.91
N GLU A 490 -35.03 -5.02 7.47
CA GLU A 490 -36.23 -4.67 6.72
C GLU A 490 -36.04 -3.41 5.89
N TYR A 491 -35.38 -2.40 6.45
CA TYR A 491 -35.02 -1.18 5.72
C TYR A 491 -34.08 -1.45 4.53
N LEU A 492 -33.00 -2.23 4.76
CA LEU A 492 -31.98 -2.47 3.74
C LEU A 492 -32.47 -3.37 2.59
N PHE A 493 -33.32 -4.35 2.89
CA PHE A 493 -33.70 -5.42 1.96
C PHE A 493 -35.19 -5.46 1.63
N ASN A 494 -36.02 -4.62 2.24
CA ASN A 494 -37.48 -4.62 2.08
C ASN A 494 -38.08 -6.03 2.23
N THR A 495 -37.57 -6.78 3.22
CA THR A 495 -37.93 -8.18 3.49
C THR A 495 -38.13 -8.34 5.00
N GLU A 496 -39.33 -8.74 5.40
CA GLU A 496 -39.71 -8.97 6.81
C GLU A 496 -39.04 -10.24 7.36
N LEU A 497 -38.56 -10.23 8.61
CA LEU A 497 -38.05 -11.44 9.28
C LEU A 497 -39.03 -11.87 10.37
N ARG A 498 -39.53 -13.11 10.30
CA ARG A 498 -40.45 -13.70 11.28
C ARG A 498 -39.78 -14.84 11.99
N PHE A 499 -39.89 -14.89 13.32
CA PHE A 499 -39.21 -15.92 14.12
C PHE A 499 -40.23 -16.89 14.73
N ILE A 500 -40.06 -18.18 14.47
CA ILE A 500 -40.98 -19.24 14.89
C ILE A 500 -40.24 -20.35 15.65
N GLN A 501 -40.98 -21.12 16.47
CA GLN A 501 -40.42 -22.22 17.25
C GLN A 501 -40.36 -23.51 16.42
N ALA A 502 -39.25 -24.25 16.47
CA ALA A 502 -39.14 -25.57 15.87
C ALA A 502 -40.15 -26.56 16.49
N ARG A 503 -40.81 -27.40 15.66
CA ARG A 503 -41.64 -28.53 16.12
C ARG A 503 -40.84 -29.84 16.04
N GLU A 504 -40.85 -30.62 17.11
CA GLU A 504 -40.19 -31.93 17.17
C GLU A 504 -40.73 -32.90 16.11
N SER A 505 -39.80 -33.54 15.39
CA SER A 505 -40.06 -34.72 14.56
C SER A 505 -39.47 -35.97 15.22
N LEU A 506 -40.36 -36.93 15.51
CA LEU A 506 -40.09 -38.28 16.00
C LEU A 506 -39.32 -39.13 14.97
N GLU A 507 -38.19 -39.73 15.36
CA GLU A 507 -37.99 -41.20 15.50
C GLU A 507 -36.50 -41.63 15.55
N SER A 508 -36.21 -42.51 16.53
CA SER A 508 -35.28 -43.67 16.57
C SER A 508 -33.93 -43.63 15.84
N GLY A 509 -32.79 -44.06 16.40
CA GLY A 509 -32.52 -44.97 17.51
C GLY A 509 -31.38 -45.93 17.13
N VAL A 510 -30.56 -46.32 18.12
CA VAL A 510 -29.59 -47.46 18.16
C VAL A 510 -28.21 -47.19 17.51
N THR A 511 -27.11 -46.87 18.21
CA THR A 511 -26.26 -47.56 19.23
C THR A 511 -25.45 -48.79 18.77
N ASP A 512 -24.11 -48.69 18.76
CA ASP A 512 -23.14 -49.49 19.57
C ASP A 512 -21.70 -48.98 19.29
N LYS A 513 -20.89 -48.49 20.26
CA LYS A 513 -19.98 -49.19 21.21
C LYS A 513 -18.96 -50.12 20.51
N THR A 514 -17.64 -50.15 20.79
CA THR A 514 -16.94 -50.00 22.09
C THR A 514 -15.38 -49.97 21.94
N LYS A 515 -14.69 -49.28 22.88
CA LYS A 515 -13.42 -49.60 23.63
C LYS A 515 -12.03 -49.52 22.94
N ARG A 516 -11.08 -48.66 23.42
CA ARG A 516 -10.10 -48.73 24.57
C ARG A 516 -8.85 -49.59 24.23
N GLU A 517 -7.57 -49.34 24.57
CA GLU A 517 -6.83 -48.47 25.52
C GLU A 517 -5.29 -48.62 25.26
N LYS A 518 -4.47 -47.55 25.45
CA LYS A 518 -3.16 -47.42 26.20
C LYS A 518 -1.95 -48.40 25.98
N VAL A 519 -0.63 -48.12 26.15
CA VAL A 519 0.27 -47.01 26.65
C VAL A 519 1.78 -47.48 26.60
N GLU A 520 2.76 -46.53 26.58
CA GLU A 520 4.21 -46.56 27.03
C GLU A 520 5.23 -47.53 26.36
N GLU A 521 6.57 -47.35 26.37
CA GLU A 521 7.58 -46.27 26.46
C GLU A 521 8.97 -46.94 26.22
N ASP A 522 10.00 -46.13 25.94
CA ASP A 522 11.46 -46.28 26.20
C ASP A 522 12.46 -47.10 25.32
N GLU A 523 13.37 -46.31 24.71
CA GLU A 523 14.85 -46.30 24.80
C GLU A 523 15.68 -47.61 24.81
N GLU A 524 16.66 -47.78 23.90
CA GLU A 524 18.04 -47.23 23.98
C GLU A 524 19.05 -47.99 23.05
N LYS A 525 20.03 -47.21 22.53
CA LYS A 525 21.44 -47.54 22.16
C LYS A 525 21.81 -48.41 20.94
N GLY A 526 22.76 -47.88 20.15
CA GLY A 526 23.86 -48.67 19.60
C GLY A 526 24.41 -48.30 18.22
N GLU A 527 25.30 -47.29 18.18
CA GLU A 527 26.57 -47.24 17.40
C GLU A 527 26.56 -47.54 15.89
N GLU A 528 26.78 -46.51 15.05
CA GLU A 528 28.11 -46.17 14.50
C GLU A 528 28.56 -47.04 13.30
N LYS A 529 28.32 -46.53 12.08
CA LYS A 529 29.29 -46.46 10.94
C LYS A 529 28.57 -46.26 9.60
N LEU A 530 28.65 -45.03 9.08
CA LEU A 530 29.08 -44.79 7.70
C LEU A 530 29.46 -43.31 7.56
N ARG A 531 30.59 -43.01 8.23
CA ARG A 531 31.50 -41.94 7.83
C ARG A 531 32.09 -42.34 6.48
N GLU A 532 31.59 -41.72 5.41
CA GLU A 532 32.33 -41.46 4.17
C GLU A 532 31.42 -40.65 3.24
N LYS A 533 31.30 -39.33 3.53
CA LYS A 533 30.83 -38.30 2.57
C LYS A 533 30.83 -36.86 3.11
N VAL A 534 31.38 -36.62 4.31
CA VAL A 534 31.39 -35.28 4.93
C VAL A 534 32.77 -34.60 4.90
N GLU A 535 33.85 -35.33 4.66
CA GLU A 535 35.20 -34.74 4.67
C GLU A 535 35.52 -33.92 3.39
N ASP A 536 34.95 -34.25 2.23
CA ASP A 536 35.21 -33.51 0.98
C ASP A 536 34.45 -32.15 0.90
N ARG A 537 33.46 -31.91 1.76
CA ARG A 537 32.72 -30.63 1.83
C ARG A 537 33.30 -29.66 2.85
N ILE A 538 34.00 -30.15 3.87
CA ILE A 538 34.61 -29.30 4.91
C ILE A 538 35.96 -28.76 4.42
N GLU A 539 36.76 -29.56 3.70
CA GLU A 539 38.01 -29.09 3.11
C GLU A 539 37.76 -27.99 2.06
N LYS A 540 36.76 -28.14 1.18
CA LYS A 540 36.36 -27.08 0.22
C LYS A 540 35.88 -25.79 0.89
N ARG A 541 35.27 -25.87 2.08
CA ARG A 541 34.82 -24.69 2.85
C ARG A 541 35.98 -23.99 3.56
N ILE A 542 36.98 -24.75 4.01
CA ILE A 542 38.21 -24.21 4.62
C ILE A 542 39.11 -23.57 3.55
N GLU A 543 39.13 -24.12 2.33
CA GLU A 543 39.86 -23.57 1.19
C GLU A 543 39.19 -22.30 0.62
N LYS A 544 37.85 -22.22 0.58
CA LYS A 544 37.09 -20.98 0.26
C LYS A 544 37.30 -19.90 1.34
N LYS A 545 37.52 -20.28 2.61
CA LYS A 545 37.82 -19.36 3.72
C LYS A 545 39.27 -18.83 3.65
N LYS A 546 40.24 -19.65 3.22
CA LYS A 546 41.64 -19.23 3.00
C LYS A 546 41.86 -18.34 1.77
N ARG A 547 40.98 -18.37 0.76
CA ARG A 547 41.05 -17.46 -0.41
C ARG A 547 40.48 -16.05 -0.15
N ARG A 548 39.73 -15.84 0.96
CA ARG A 548 39.13 -14.53 1.31
C ARG A 548 40.06 -13.62 2.13
N GLU A 549 41.23 -14.09 2.54
CA GLU A 549 42.24 -13.28 3.24
C GLU A 549 43.20 -12.58 2.25
N THR A 550 42.67 -11.66 1.45
CA THR A 550 43.47 -10.63 0.79
C THR A 550 43.05 -9.28 1.37
N GLN A 551 43.81 -8.88 2.40
CA GLN A 551 43.85 -7.58 3.09
C GLN A 551 42.53 -6.80 3.16
N LYS A 552 41.73 -7.03 4.21
CA LYS A 552 40.88 -5.97 4.79
C LYS A 552 41.79 -4.75 4.98
N PHE A 553 41.53 -3.64 4.29
CA PHE A 553 42.27 -2.41 4.56
C PHE A 553 41.74 -1.82 5.88
N THR A 554 42.64 -1.42 6.76
CA THR A 554 42.32 -0.83 8.06
C THR A 554 42.08 0.67 7.88
N VAL A 555 40.95 1.16 8.36
CA VAL A 555 40.65 2.60 8.46
C VAL A 555 41.26 3.14 9.76
N SER A 556 41.80 4.36 9.72
CA SER A 556 42.29 5.12 10.87
C SER A 556 41.37 6.30 11.22
N PRO A 557 41.24 6.72 12.49
CA PRO A 557 40.46 7.90 12.86
C PRO A 557 40.91 9.21 12.19
N GLU A 558 42.20 9.28 11.79
CA GLU A 558 42.79 10.45 11.12
C GLU A 558 42.64 10.43 9.59
N ASP A 559 42.18 9.32 9.01
CA ASP A 559 41.98 9.22 7.57
C ASP A 559 40.91 10.21 7.11
N SER A 560 41.03 10.71 5.86
CA SER A 560 39.97 11.51 5.26
C SER A 560 38.84 10.61 4.75
N MET A 561 37.60 11.09 4.83
CA MET A 561 36.42 10.38 4.34
C MET A 561 36.55 10.02 2.85
N ALA A 562 37.13 10.90 2.04
CA ALA A 562 37.39 10.65 0.62
C ALA A 562 38.42 9.52 0.39
N PHE A 563 39.47 9.45 1.22
CA PHE A 563 40.46 8.37 1.16
C PHE A 563 39.85 7.01 1.52
N VAL A 564 39.04 6.96 2.59
CA VAL A 564 38.33 5.74 2.98
C VAL A 564 37.37 5.28 1.88
N ALA A 565 36.60 6.20 1.30
CA ALA A 565 35.69 5.91 0.20
C ALA A 565 36.44 5.31 -1.01
N HIS A 566 37.54 5.93 -1.42
CA HIS A 566 38.37 5.44 -2.53
C HIS A 566 38.82 3.99 -2.31
N ARG A 567 39.33 3.67 -1.11
CA ARG A 567 39.77 2.31 -0.74
C ARG A 567 38.63 1.30 -0.79
N ILE A 568 37.44 1.67 -0.31
CA ILE A 568 36.24 0.82 -0.40
C ILE A 568 35.88 0.55 -1.85
N PHE A 569 35.81 1.59 -2.68
CA PHE A 569 35.44 1.45 -4.08
C PHE A 569 36.46 0.60 -4.84
N ALA A 570 37.76 0.82 -4.64
CA ALA A 570 38.82 0.04 -5.27
C ALA A 570 38.75 -1.45 -4.88
N TYR A 571 38.60 -1.73 -3.59
CA TYR A 571 38.47 -3.10 -3.10
C TYR A 571 37.23 -3.79 -3.68
N GLN A 572 36.05 -3.17 -3.58
CA GLN A 572 34.81 -3.77 -4.08
C GLN A 572 34.81 -3.89 -5.61
N PHE A 573 35.42 -2.95 -6.34
CA PHE A 573 35.59 -3.07 -7.78
C PHE A 573 36.47 -4.27 -8.14
N SER A 574 37.55 -4.53 -7.40
CA SER A 574 38.37 -5.73 -7.58
C SER A 574 37.58 -7.03 -7.36
N GLN A 575 36.69 -7.06 -6.34
CA GLN A 575 35.83 -8.22 -6.07
C GLN A 575 34.82 -8.41 -7.22
N MET A 576 34.21 -7.33 -7.72
CA MET A 576 33.31 -7.39 -8.88
C MET A 576 34.00 -8.01 -10.09
N LEU A 577 35.25 -7.62 -10.39
CA LEU A 577 36.02 -8.17 -11.51
C LEU A 577 36.44 -9.63 -11.28
N ALA A 578 36.80 -10.00 -10.05
CA ALA A 578 37.21 -11.36 -9.70
C ALA A 578 36.08 -12.39 -9.95
N HIS A 579 34.85 -12.01 -9.65
CA HIS A 579 33.67 -12.88 -9.79
C HIS A 579 32.99 -12.82 -11.16
N GLU A 580 33.44 -11.93 -12.06
CA GLU A 580 32.85 -11.76 -13.39
C GLU A 580 32.97 -13.04 -14.23
N LYS A 581 34.14 -13.68 -14.23
CA LYS A 581 34.37 -14.90 -15.02
C LYS A 581 33.48 -16.05 -14.54
N GLY A 582 33.31 -16.20 -13.23
CA GLY A 582 32.42 -17.20 -12.63
C GLY A 582 30.95 -16.93 -12.96
N THR A 583 30.53 -15.67 -12.86
CA THR A 583 29.18 -15.21 -13.22
C THR A 583 28.84 -15.53 -14.68
N ARG A 584 29.77 -15.27 -15.61
CA ARG A 584 29.61 -15.59 -17.03
C ARG A 584 29.46 -17.09 -17.26
N LYS A 585 30.27 -17.91 -16.58
CA LYS A 585 30.18 -19.38 -16.68
C LYS A 585 28.87 -19.95 -16.12
N GLY A 586 28.37 -19.39 -15.03
CA GLY A 586 27.11 -19.83 -14.40
C GLY A 586 27.17 -21.18 -13.68
N GLU A 587 28.37 -21.74 -13.44
CA GLU A 587 28.56 -23.05 -12.77
C GLU A 587 28.28 -22.98 -11.26
N ASP A 588 28.58 -21.85 -10.60
CA ASP A 588 28.35 -21.59 -9.18
C ASP A 588 27.52 -20.30 -9.04
N ILE A 589 26.30 -20.40 -8.49
CA ILE A 589 25.40 -19.25 -8.28
C ILE A 589 26.00 -18.23 -7.29
N GLU A 590 26.96 -18.64 -6.46
CA GLU A 590 27.65 -17.76 -5.51
C GLU A 590 28.55 -16.76 -6.23
N GLU A 591 29.05 -17.06 -7.43
CA GLU A 591 29.86 -16.10 -8.21
C GLU A 591 29.00 -14.89 -8.62
N LEU A 592 27.76 -15.15 -9.08
CA LEU A 592 26.80 -14.08 -9.38
C LEU A 592 26.40 -13.32 -8.10
N HIS A 593 26.20 -14.04 -7.00
CA HIS A 593 25.89 -13.44 -5.70
C HIS A 593 26.99 -12.47 -5.24
N ASP A 594 28.24 -12.94 -5.17
CA ASP A 594 29.39 -12.17 -4.69
C ASP A 594 29.68 -10.98 -5.62
N MET A 595 29.55 -11.14 -6.94
CA MET A 595 29.64 -10.02 -7.90
C MET A 595 28.56 -8.96 -7.64
N ARG A 596 27.31 -9.37 -7.39
CA ARG A 596 26.21 -8.44 -7.03
C ARG A 596 26.48 -7.74 -5.71
N VAL A 597 26.96 -8.46 -4.70
CA VAL A 597 27.29 -7.92 -3.37
C VAL A 597 28.32 -6.80 -3.52
N ALA A 598 29.39 -7.02 -4.29
CA ALA A 598 30.41 -6.03 -4.55
C ALA A 598 29.84 -4.72 -5.15
N VAL A 599 28.96 -4.83 -6.16
CA VAL A 599 28.29 -3.69 -6.77
C VAL A 599 27.37 -2.96 -5.78
N ARG A 600 26.61 -3.70 -4.95
CA ARG A 600 25.74 -3.10 -3.93
C ARG A 600 26.53 -2.36 -2.85
N ARG A 601 27.68 -2.91 -2.42
CA ARG A 601 28.56 -2.27 -1.43
C ARG A 601 29.17 -0.97 -1.95
N MET A 602 29.62 -0.91 -3.22
CA MET A 602 30.06 0.36 -3.82
C MET A 602 28.95 1.40 -3.86
N ARG A 603 27.71 1.00 -4.18
CA ARG A 603 26.56 1.91 -4.16
C ARG A 603 26.19 2.39 -2.76
N ALA A 604 26.30 1.52 -1.75
CA ALA A 604 26.11 1.90 -0.36
C ALA A 604 27.18 2.89 0.11
N ALA A 605 28.44 2.65 -0.25
CA ALA A 605 29.54 3.57 0.02
C ALA A 605 29.28 4.94 -0.63
N ALA A 606 28.80 5.01 -1.88
CA ALA A 606 28.46 6.27 -2.51
C ALA A 606 27.45 7.12 -1.71
N ILE A 607 26.53 6.47 -0.99
CA ILE A 607 25.53 7.15 -0.14
C ILE A 607 26.18 7.63 1.17
N VAL A 608 27.04 6.82 1.79
CA VAL A 608 27.70 7.16 3.07
C VAL A 608 28.72 8.28 2.89
N PHE A 609 29.48 8.25 1.80
CA PHE A 609 30.60 9.16 1.56
C PHE A 609 30.25 10.34 0.65
N GLY A 610 29.01 10.42 0.14
CA GLY A 610 28.62 11.33 -0.94
C GLY A 610 28.93 12.81 -0.70
N GLU A 611 28.78 13.30 0.53
CA GLU A 611 29.08 14.71 0.89
C GLU A 611 30.58 15.05 0.86
N TYR A 612 31.45 14.04 0.81
CA TYR A 612 32.91 14.17 0.81
C TYR A 612 33.52 13.84 -0.55
N LEU A 613 32.70 13.51 -1.53
CA LEU A 613 33.10 13.10 -2.87
C LEU A 613 32.64 14.14 -3.90
N GLU A 614 33.46 14.35 -4.93
CA GLU A 614 33.07 15.24 -6.03
C GLU A 614 32.00 14.59 -6.93
N SER A 615 30.74 14.90 -6.63
CA SER A 615 29.55 14.29 -7.23
C SER A 615 29.57 14.26 -8.77
N GLU A 616 30.01 15.34 -9.42
CA GLU A 616 30.07 15.42 -10.89
C GLU A 616 30.99 14.37 -11.52
N LYS A 617 32.09 14.02 -10.83
CA LYS A 617 33.08 13.05 -11.29
C LYS A 617 32.67 11.61 -10.95
N VAL A 618 32.01 11.39 -9.81
CA VAL A 618 31.62 10.05 -9.35
C VAL A 618 30.34 9.54 -10.03
N GLU A 619 29.38 10.42 -10.31
CA GLU A 619 28.05 10.08 -10.84
C GLU A 619 28.05 9.28 -12.16
N PRO A 620 28.93 9.53 -13.16
CA PRO A 620 29.05 8.68 -14.36
C PRO A 620 29.31 7.21 -14.04
N HIS A 621 30.15 6.93 -13.04
CA HIS A 621 30.51 5.57 -12.63
C HIS A 621 29.38 4.91 -11.82
N LEU A 622 28.65 5.67 -10.99
CA LEU A 622 27.46 5.17 -10.29
C LEU A 622 26.37 4.73 -11.27
N LYS A 623 26.21 5.41 -12.41
CA LYS A 623 25.32 4.96 -13.50
C LYS A 623 25.78 3.64 -14.11
N GLY A 624 27.08 3.43 -14.23
CA GLY A 624 27.66 2.15 -14.64
C GLY A 624 27.30 1.03 -13.66
N LEU A 625 27.59 1.22 -12.36
CA LEU A 625 27.23 0.30 -11.29
C LEU A 625 25.73 -0.02 -11.24
N ARG A 626 24.86 0.98 -11.48
CA ARG A 626 23.41 0.80 -11.54
C ARG A 626 23.00 -0.14 -12.68
N ARG A 627 23.58 0.04 -13.86
CA ARG A 627 23.31 -0.81 -15.03
C ARG A 627 23.80 -2.23 -14.79
N THR A 628 25.01 -2.38 -14.25
CA THR A 628 25.55 -3.70 -13.88
C THR A 628 24.64 -4.41 -12.89
N LEU A 629 24.23 -3.74 -11.80
CA LEU A 629 23.33 -4.35 -10.82
C LEU A 629 21.97 -4.76 -11.42
N GLY A 630 21.45 -3.96 -12.35
CA GLY A 630 20.20 -4.25 -13.06
C GLY A 630 20.31 -5.49 -13.95
N ALA A 631 21.38 -5.59 -14.74
CA ALA A 631 21.61 -6.74 -15.62
C ALA A 631 21.83 -8.06 -14.84
N LEU A 632 22.51 -7.99 -13.70
CA LEU A 632 22.68 -9.14 -12.81
C LEU A 632 21.40 -9.49 -12.02
N GLY A 633 20.37 -8.63 -12.08
CA GLY A 633 19.12 -8.67 -11.31
C GLY A 633 18.32 -9.95 -11.50
N GLY A 634 17.79 -10.08 -12.71
CA GLY A 634 16.80 -11.11 -13.04
C GLY A 634 17.28 -12.52 -12.73
N VAL A 635 18.53 -12.84 -13.09
CA VAL A 635 19.10 -14.18 -12.85
C VAL A 635 19.16 -14.50 -11.36
N ARG A 636 19.68 -13.59 -10.52
CA ARG A 636 19.82 -13.86 -9.09
C ARG A 636 18.48 -13.94 -8.38
N ASP A 637 17.53 -13.10 -8.76
CA ASP A 637 16.22 -13.09 -8.12
C ASP A 637 15.49 -14.42 -8.40
N LEU A 638 15.65 -14.98 -9.60
CA LEU A 638 15.19 -16.33 -9.96
C LEU A 638 15.95 -17.45 -9.24
N ASP A 639 17.28 -17.36 -9.12
CA ASP A 639 18.09 -18.34 -8.37
C ASP A 639 17.64 -18.41 -6.90
N VAL A 640 17.45 -17.25 -6.24
CA VAL A 640 16.99 -17.18 -4.84
C VAL A 640 15.59 -17.75 -4.68
N PHE A 641 14.69 -17.41 -5.61
CA PHE A 641 13.32 -17.93 -5.57
C PHE A 641 13.31 -19.46 -5.66
N ARG A 642 14.05 -20.02 -6.64
CA ARG A 642 14.16 -21.46 -6.83
C ARG A 642 14.78 -22.15 -5.60
N GLU A 643 15.84 -21.59 -5.03
CA GLU A 643 16.48 -22.15 -3.82
C GLU A 643 15.48 -22.25 -2.64
N LYS A 644 14.63 -21.23 -2.44
CA LYS A 644 13.57 -21.24 -1.41
C LYS A 644 12.49 -22.27 -1.71
N ALA A 645 12.09 -22.44 -2.97
CA ALA A 645 11.12 -23.46 -3.38
C ALA A 645 11.67 -24.89 -3.24
N GLU A 646 12.93 -25.12 -3.58
CA GLU A 646 13.60 -26.41 -3.37
C GLU A 646 13.77 -26.75 -1.89
N ALA A 647 14.03 -25.74 -1.04
CA ALA A 647 14.08 -25.91 0.40
C ALA A 647 12.71 -26.31 0.98
N TYR A 648 11.62 -25.73 0.45
CA TYR A 648 10.26 -26.13 0.81
C TYR A 648 9.97 -27.60 0.48
N LEU A 649 10.28 -28.06 -0.74
CA LEU A 649 10.07 -29.45 -1.14
C LEU A 649 10.84 -30.45 -0.26
N LYS A 650 12.08 -30.12 0.15
CA LYS A 650 12.88 -30.97 1.04
C LYS A 650 12.28 -31.14 2.43
N ASN A 651 11.40 -30.23 2.86
CA ASN A 651 10.73 -30.28 4.16
C ASN A 651 9.38 -31.00 4.10
N LEU A 652 8.91 -31.40 2.91
CA LEU A 652 7.68 -32.18 2.75
C LEU A 652 7.93 -33.69 2.95
N PRO A 653 6.90 -34.47 3.29
CA PRO A 653 6.98 -35.93 3.29
C PRO A 653 7.37 -36.50 1.92
N PRO A 654 7.93 -37.73 1.85
CA PRO A 654 8.21 -38.39 0.58
C PRO A 654 6.96 -38.52 -0.30
N GLY A 655 7.10 -38.32 -1.61
CA GLY A 655 6.00 -38.34 -2.59
C GLY A 655 5.56 -36.96 -3.10
N HIS A 656 6.11 -35.87 -2.54
CA HIS A 656 5.86 -34.48 -2.94
C HIS A 656 7.00 -33.88 -3.79
N GLU A 657 7.97 -34.68 -4.23
CA GLU A 657 9.20 -34.19 -4.89
C GLU A 657 8.93 -33.46 -6.21
N HIS A 658 7.77 -33.72 -6.83
CA HIS A 658 7.38 -33.23 -8.15
C HIS A 658 6.28 -32.15 -8.10
N ASP A 659 5.86 -31.72 -6.91
CA ASP A 659 4.72 -30.82 -6.71
C ASP A 659 4.90 -29.43 -7.35
N LEU A 660 6.15 -29.01 -7.59
CA LEU A 660 6.50 -27.71 -8.19
C LEU A 660 7.17 -27.83 -9.56
N ASP A 661 7.17 -29.02 -10.18
CA ASP A 661 7.80 -29.23 -11.50
C ASP A 661 7.33 -28.24 -12.58
N PRO A 662 6.02 -27.92 -12.72
CA PRO A 662 5.56 -26.94 -13.72
C PRO A 662 6.09 -25.52 -13.47
N LEU A 663 6.21 -25.15 -12.18
CA LEU A 663 6.80 -23.88 -11.78
C LEU A 663 8.29 -23.86 -12.09
N PHE A 664 9.03 -24.92 -11.78
CA PHE A 664 10.46 -25.00 -12.07
C PHE A 664 10.79 -24.97 -13.55
N LEU A 665 9.98 -25.60 -14.41
CA LEU A 665 10.13 -25.49 -15.86
C LEU A 665 9.98 -24.04 -16.32
N THR A 666 9.00 -23.32 -15.80
CA THR A 666 8.80 -21.90 -16.13
C THR A 666 9.94 -21.04 -15.62
N LEU A 667 10.39 -21.26 -14.37
CA LEU A 667 11.51 -20.52 -13.77
C LEU A 667 12.81 -20.75 -14.54
N GLU A 668 13.06 -21.96 -15.04
CA GLU A 668 14.23 -22.27 -15.87
C GLU A 668 14.18 -21.51 -17.20
N GLU A 669 13.02 -21.49 -17.89
CA GLU A 669 12.84 -20.71 -19.13
C GLU A 669 13.12 -19.22 -18.91
N GLU A 670 12.57 -18.63 -17.85
CA GLU A 670 12.79 -17.22 -17.54
C GLU A 670 14.23 -16.93 -17.09
N ARG A 671 14.86 -17.88 -16.39
CA ARG A 671 16.24 -17.76 -15.94
C ARG A 671 17.20 -17.76 -17.11
N GLU A 672 17.00 -18.62 -18.11
CA GLU A 672 17.82 -18.64 -19.31
C GLU A 672 17.67 -17.34 -20.12
N LYS A 673 16.45 -16.81 -20.26
CA LYS A 673 16.25 -15.47 -20.88
C LYS A 673 16.98 -14.37 -20.11
N ALA A 674 16.83 -14.33 -18.79
CA ALA A 674 17.52 -13.34 -17.96
C ALA A 674 19.04 -13.50 -18.02
N ARG A 675 19.53 -14.73 -18.20
CA ARG A 675 20.95 -15.05 -18.35
C ARG A 675 21.49 -14.59 -19.71
N GLU A 676 20.74 -14.78 -20.79
CA GLU A 676 21.05 -14.23 -22.11
C GLU A 676 21.17 -12.70 -22.05
N ASP A 677 20.17 -12.01 -21.50
CA ASP A 677 20.20 -10.54 -21.33
C ASP A 677 21.40 -10.07 -20.48
N MET A 678 21.74 -10.82 -19.43
CA MET A 678 22.90 -10.56 -18.60
C MET A 678 24.21 -10.71 -19.38
N LEU A 679 24.36 -11.79 -20.15
CA LEU A 679 25.55 -12.04 -20.97
C LEU A 679 25.70 -10.98 -22.06
N ASP A 680 24.63 -10.65 -22.77
CA ASP A 680 24.61 -9.58 -23.78
C ASP A 680 25.09 -8.23 -23.20
N TYR A 681 24.63 -7.88 -22.00
CA TYR A 681 25.11 -6.69 -21.31
C TYR A 681 26.60 -6.80 -20.97
N LEU A 682 27.03 -7.93 -20.40
CA LEU A 682 28.42 -8.16 -20.00
C LEU A 682 29.37 -8.25 -21.20
N ASP A 683 28.91 -8.64 -22.38
CA ASP A 683 29.65 -8.68 -23.66
C ASP A 683 29.64 -7.31 -24.39
N SER A 684 28.76 -6.41 -23.99
CA SER A 684 28.61 -5.11 -24.65
C SER A 684 29.85 -4.21 -24.52
N GLU A 685 30.09 -3.40 -25.55
CA GLU A 685 31.12 -2.33 -25.51
C GLU A 685 30.89 -1.37 -24.34
N LYS A 686 29.62 -1.16 -23.97
CA LYS A 686 29.20 -0.29 -22.88
C LYS A 686 29.71 -0.78 -21.51
N TYR A 687 29.67 -2.09 -21.24
CA TYR A 687 30.19 -2.64 -20.00
C TYR A 687 31.72 -2.60 -19.98
N SER A 688 32.36 -2.96 -21.10
CA SER A 688 33.81 -2.85 -21.27
C SER A 688 34.33 -1.42 -21.05
N ARG A 689 33.64 -0.42 -21.61
CA ARG A 689 33.95 1.00 -21.41
C ARG A 689 33.76 1.41 -19.95
N PHE A 690 32.66 1.02 -19.30
CA PHE A 690 32.46 1.29 -17.88
C PHE A 690 33.60 0.72 -17.02
N LYS A 691 34.00 -0.54 -17.24
CA LYS A 691 35.11 -1.14 -16.49
C LYS A 691 36.41 -0.36 -16.68
N LYS A 692 36.72 0.02 -17.93
CA LYS A 692 37.92 0.79 -18.25
C LYS A 692 37.89 2.16 -17.58
N ASP A 693 36.85 2.96 -17.85
CA ASP A 693 36.72 4.32 -17.34
C ASP A 693 36.73 4.35 -15.81
N PHE A 694 36.08 3.36 -15.18
CA PHE A 694 36.03 3.29 -13.72
C PHE A 694 37.33 2.80 -13.09
N SER A 695 38.06 1.90 -13.76
CA SER A 695 39.43 1.53 -13.35
C SER A 695 40.36 2.73 -13.43
N GLU A 696 40.36 3.47 -14.55
CA GLU A 696 41.17 4.67 -14.73
C GLU A 696 40.81 5.73 -13.69
N PHE A 697 39.52 5.92 -13.38
CA PHE A 697 39.08 6.83 -12.33
C PHE A 697 39.55 6.42 -10.93
N LEU A 698 39.63 5.11 -10.63
CA LEU A 698 40.12 4.58 -9.37
C LEU A 698 41.65 4.67 -9.23
N ASP A 699 42.40 4.79 -10.33
CA ASP A 699 43.87 4.90 -10.27
C ASP A 699 44.36 6.29 -9.79
N PHE A 700 43.51 7.32 -9.82
CA PHE A 700 43.84 8.69 -9.43
C PHE A 700 43.01 9.19 -8.24
N PRO A 701 43.35 8.83 -6.98
CA PRO A 701 42.58 9.16 -5.79
C PRO A 701 42.37 10.67 -5.57
N GLU A 702 43.30 11.51 -6.03
CA GLU A 702 43.23 12.98 -5.93
C GLU A 702 42.05 13.57 -6.72
N THR A 703 41.47 12.81 -7.66
CA THR A 703 40.32 13.27 -8.45
C THR A 703 39.00 13.23 -7.67
N TRP A 704 38.96 12.52 -6.53
CA TRP A 704 37.76 12.26 -5.72
C TRP A 704 37.60 13.24 -4.55
N THR A 705 38.70 13.86 -4.12
CA THR A 705 38.77 14.65 -2.89
C THR A 705 38.16 16.03 -3.07
N LEU A 706 37.14 16.37 -2.28
CA LEU A 706 36.69 17.75 -2.15
C LEU A 706 37.71 18.60 -1.38
N PRO A 707 37.76 19.92 -1.62
CA PRO A 707 38.56 20.83 -0.82
C PRO A 707 38.22 20.70 0.66
N THR A 708 39.24 20.65 1.53
CA THR A 708 39.06 20.63 2.99
C THR A 708 38.74 22.01 3.57
N SER A 709 38.53 23.02 2.73
CA SER A 709 38.15 24.37 3.10
C SER A 709 37.22 25.03 2.07
N THR A 710 36.42 26.00 2.52
CA THR A 710 35.53 26.79 1.65
C THR A 710 36.31 27.81 0.82
N GLU A 711 35.64 28.47 -0.15
CA GLU A 711 36.22 29.60 -0.91
C GLU A 711 36.67 30.77 -0.01
N LYS A 712 36.17 30.84 1.22
CA LYS A 712 36.57 31.82 2.24
C LYS A 712 37.68 31.31 3.17
N HIS A 713 38.25 30.14 2.88
CA HIS A 713 39.25 29.43 3.68
C HIS A 713 38.76 28.93 5.06
N ASP A 714 37.44 28.79 5.26
CA ASP A 714 36.91 28.16 6.47
C ASP A 714 37.17 26.65 6.41
N SER A 715 37.64 26.05 7.51
CA SER A 715 37.91 24.61 7.59
C SER A 715 36.62 23.78 7.53
N LEU A 716 36.59 22.75 6.69
CA LEU A 716 35.50 21.78 6.62
C LEU A 716 35.88 20.47 7.32
N PRO A 717 34.96 19.85 8.09
CA PRO A 717 35.22 18.55 8.70
C PRO A 717 35.33 17.49 7.62
N HIS A 718 36.43 16.73 7.62
CA HIS A 718 36.74 15.77 6.56
C HIS A 718 37.39 14.49 7.05
N ARG A 719 37.82 14.43 8.33
CA ARG A 719 38.42 13.22 8.92
C ARG A 719 37.36 12.32 9.52
N VAL A 720 37.65 11.02 9.57
CA VAL A 720 36.74 10.01 10.12
C VAL A 720 36.28 10.38 11.54
N LYS A 721 37.20 10.71 12.45
CA LYS A 721 36.85 11.08 13.85
C LYS A 721 35.97 12.33 13.99
N ASP A 722 36.02 13.24 13.02
CA ASP A 722 35.27 14.51 13.07
C ASP A 722 33.85 14.36 12.48
N VAL A 723 33.68 13.38 11.59
CA VAL A 723 32.48 13.22 10.75
C VAL A 723 31.65 12.00 11.14
N LEU A 724 32.30 10.86 11.38
CA LEU A 724 31.65 9.56 11.62
C LEU A 724 30.60 9.60 12.74
N PRO A 725 30.83 10.28 13.89
CA PRO A 725 29.80 10.40 14.93
C PRO A 725 28.50 11.01 14.40
N SER A 726 28.59 12.08 13.62
CA SER A 726 27.43 12.77 13.05
C SER A 726 26.65 11.86 12.08
N ILE A 727 27.37 11.08 11.27
CA ILE A 727 26.76 10.09 10.37
C ILE A 727 26.06 8.99 11.17
N LEU A 728 26.71 8.44 12.20
CA LEU A 728 26.13 7.38 13.03
C LEU A 728 24.88 7.86 13.78
N TYR A 729 24.91 9.07 14.35
CA TYR A 729 23.73 9.66 14.97
C TYR A 729 22.60 9.92 13.98
N ALA A 730 22.90 10.40 12.77
CA ALA A 730 21.90 10.59 11.72
C ALA A 730 21.27 9.24 11.30
N ARG A 731 22.08 8.20 11.13
CA ARG A 731 21.60 6.84 10.79
C ARG A 731 20.81 6.18 11.92
N LEU A 732 21.20 6.43 13.16
CA LEU A 732 20.43 6.01 14.32
C LEU A 732 19.09 6.74 14.38
N ALA A 733 19.09 8.05 14.14
CA ALA A 733 17.87 8.85 14.06
C ALA A 733 16.94 8.39 12.91
N ASP A 734 17.49 8.06 11.74
CA ASP A 734 16.74 7.47 10.62
C ASP A 734 15.99 6.21 11.06
N ILE A 735 16.61 5.37 11.90
CA ILE A 735 16.04 4.11 12.41
C ILE A 735 15.06 4.37 13.55
N SER A 736 15.43 5.21 14.52
CA SER A 736 14.57 5.59 15.66
C SER A 736 13.32 6.36 15.22
N ALA A 737 13.35 7.05 14.07
CA ALA A 737 12.17 7.68 13.48
C ALA A 737 11.08 6.66 13.11
N TYR A 738 11.44 5.39 12.92
CA TYR A 738 10.46 4.32 12.71
C TYR A 738 9.87 3.80 14.02
N SER A 739 10.46 4.06 15.20
CA SER A 739 9.95 3.56 16.48
C SER A 739 8.47 3.93 16.66
N GLU A 740 8.10 5.19 16.53
CA GLU A 740 6.69 5.66 16.62
C GLU A 740 5.77 5.07 15.53
N TRP A 741 6.32 4.61 14.40
CA TRP A 741 5.58 4.13 13.23
C TRP A 741 5.41 2.61 13.20
N LEU A 742 6.25 1.91 13.99
CA LEU A 742 6.31 0.46 14.18
C LEU A 742 5.72 0.04 15.53
N GLU A 743 5.58 0.99 16.46
CA GLU A 743 4.83 0.91 17.73
C GLU A 743 3.30 0.90 17.53
N GLY A 744 2.83 0.80 16.29
CA GLY A 744 1.41 0.76 15.94
C GLY A 744 0.94 -0.65 15.56
N PRO A 745 -0.37 -0.94 15.70
CA PRO A 745 -0.95 -2.23 15.38
C PRO A 745 -0.67 -2.76 13.96
N TYR A 746 -0.56 -1.86 12.99
CA TYR A 746 -0.40 -2.22 11.59
C TYR A 746 0.95 -1.76 11.09
N VAL A 747 1.92 -2.67 11.15
CA VAL A 747 3.16 -2.48 10.43
C VAL A 747 2.98 -2.98 9.00
N SER A 748 2.78 -2.06 8.06
CA SER A 748 2.69 -2.45 6.66
C SER A 748 4.01 -3.03 6.15
N ILE A 749 3.92 -4.00 5.24
CA ILE A 749 5.09 -4.57 4.53
C ILE A 749 5.93 -3.45 3.89
N GLU A 750 5.28 -2.39 3.42
CA GLU A 750 5.97 -1.22 2.87
C GLU A 750 6.79 -0.46 3.94
N ARG A 751 6.26 -0.28 5.16
CA ARG A 751 7.02 0.32 6.27
C ARG A 751 8.21 -0.55 6.66
N LEU A 752 8.04 -1.87 6.73
CA LEU A 752 9.12 -2.83 6.99
C LEU A 752 10.17 -2.80 5.88
N HIS A 753 9.76 -2.64 4.63
CA HIS A 753 10.68 -2.46 3.51
C HIS A 753 11.51 -1.18 3.65
N ARG A 754 10.91 -0.08 4.10
CA ARG A 754 11.64 1.18 4.36
C ARG A 754 12.58 1.07 5.56
N LEU A 755 12.14 0.43 6.64
CA LEU A 755 13.01 0.12 7.78
C LEU A 755 14.20 -0.74 7.31
N ARG A 756 13.96 -1.73 6.45
CA ARG A 756 15.04 -2.57 5.87
C ARG A 756 16.06 -1.73 5.11
N ILE A 757 15.63 -0.70 4.37
CA ILE A 757 16.54 0.21 3.68
C ILE A 757 17.35 1.04 4.69
N ALA A 758 16.68 1.61 5.72
CA ALA A 758 17.34 2.39 6.77
C ALA A 758 18.35 1.54 7.56
N ALA A 759 17.95 0.34 7.98
CA ALA A 759 18.79 -0.63 8.66
C ALA A 759 20.01 -1.01 7.83
N LYS A 760 19.85 -1.18 6.50
CA LYS A 760 20.98 -1.39 5.57
C LYS A 760 21.95 -0.22 5.58
N GLY A 761 21.44 1.00 5.61
CA GLY A 761 22.25 2.22 5.71
C GLY A 761 23.15 2.22 6.95
N LEU A 762 22.59 1.97 8.14
CA LEU A 762 23.38 1.91 9.37
C LEU A 762 24.37 0.74 9.36
N ARG A 763 23.94 -0.47 9.03
CA ARG A 763 24.83 -1.64 9.00
C ARG A 763 26.01 -1.44 8.06
N TYR A 764 25.79 -0.94 6.83
CA TYR A 764 26.90 -0.69 5.92
C TYR A 764 27.84 0.38 6.45
N THR A 765 27.31 1.40 7.13
CA THR A 765 28.13 2.42 7.79
C THR A 765 29.01 1.76 8.87
N LEU A 766 28.43 0.95 9.76
CA LEU A 766 29.17 0.19 10.77
C LEU A 766 30.22 -0.75 10.13
N GLU A 767 29.85 -1.50 9.09
CA GLU A 767 30.78 -2.42 8.39
C GLU A 767 31.95 -1.69 7.71
N PHE A 768 31.75 -0.47 7.18
CA PHE A 768 32.82 0.30 6.55
C PHE A 768 33.81 0.90 7.56
N PHE A 769 33.34 1.14 8.78
CA PHE A 769 34.14 1.73 9.86
C PHE A 769 34.44 0.76 11.01
N GLU A 770 34.19 -0.54 10.81
CA GLU A 770 34.40 -1.61 11.79
C GLU A 770 35.80 -1.56 12.42
N SER A 771 36.83 -1.17 11.67
CA SER A 771 38.21 -1.14 12.15
C SER A 771 38.59 0.07 13.02
N VAL A 772 37.78 1.15 13.02
CA VAL A 772 37.98 2.33 13.88
C VAL A 772 37.02 2.36 15.07
N LEU A 773 35.93 1.62 14.97
CA LEU A 773 35.00 1.40 16.06
C LEU A 773 35.60 0.31 16.99
N GLY A 774 35.21 0.33 18.25
CA GLY A 774 35.57 -0.65 19.27
C GLY A 774 35.08 -2.06 18.97
N LYS A 775 35.38 -3.00 19.88
CA LYS A 775 35.10 -4.43 19.67
C LYS A 775 33.62 -4.79 19.78
N GLU A 776 32.80 -3.94 20.39
CA GLU A 776 31.37 -4.24 20.58
C GLU A 776 30.60 -4.01 19.25
N VAL A 777 31.18 -3.29 18.29
CA VAL A 777 30.63 -3.11 16.93
C VAL A 777 30.36 -4.42 16.20
N GLU A 778 31.17 -5.47 16.43
CA GLU A 778 30.95 -6.78 15.83
C GLU A 778 29.62 -7.40 16.30
N GLY A 779 29.27 -7.17 17.58
CA GLY A 779 27.99 -7.54 18.15
C GLY A 779 26.84 -6.76 17.52
N LEU A 780 26.98 -5.43 17.44
CA LEU A 780 25.98 -4.54 16.81
C LEU A 780 25.69 -4.92 15.35
N ILE A 781 26.74 -5.19 14.56
CA ILE A 781 26.62 -5.61 13.16
C ILE A 781 25.89 -6.95 13.07
N LYS A 782 26.18 -7.89 13.99
CA LYS A 782 25.53 -9.20 14.03
C LYS A 782 24.03 -9.07 14.34
N ASP A 783 23.66 -8.25 15.30
CA ASP A 783 22.25 -8.03 15.65
C ASP A 783 21.50 -7.31 14.51
N PHE A 784 22.14 -6.33 13.87
CA PHE A 784 21.61 -5.69 12.66
C PHE A 784 21.43 -6.66 11.50
N LYS A 785 22.33 -7.63 11.38
CA LYS A 785 22.22 -8.67 10.36
C LYS A 785 21.00 -9.55 10.63
N VAL A 786 20.75 -9.94 11.88
CA VAL A 786 19.53 -10.71 12.26
C VAL A 786 18.27 -9.93 11.89
N LEU A 787 18.17 -8.65 12.29
CA LEU A 787 17.02 -7.80 11.94
C LEU A 787 16.86 -7.67 10.41
N GLN A 788 17.95 -7.50 9.68
CA GLN A 788 17.90 -7.38 8.21
C GLN A 788 17.56 -8.67 7.49
N ASP A 789 18.04 -9.80 7.99
CA ASP A 789 17.72 -11.13 7.45
C ASP A 789 16.21 -11.35 7.64
N HIS A 790 15.68 -11.06 8.84
CA HIS A 790 14.24 -11.09 9.13
C HIS A 790 13.40 -10.21 8.20
N LEU A 791 13.77 -8.93 8.09
CA LEU A 791 13.12 -7.98 7.17
C LEU A 791 13.28 -8.37 5.70
N GLY A 792 14.38 -9.05 5.37
CA GLY A 792 14.68 -9.60 4.05
C GLY A 792 13.73 -10.73 3.70
N ASP A 793 13.61 -11.72 4.59
CA ASP A 793 12.71 -12.86 4.40
C ASP A 793 11.26 -12.43 4.31
N LEU A 794 10.85 -11.41 5.09
CA LEU A 794 9.50 -10.85 5.03
C LEU A 794 9.21 -10.22 3.67
N HIS A 795 10.15 -9.42 3.16
CA HIS A 795 10.03 -8.83 1.83
C HIS A 795 10.00 -9.91 0.74
N ASP A 796 10.85 -10.92 0.83
CA ASP A 796 10.91 -12.02 -0.12
C ASP A 796 9.62 -12.86 -0.10
N ALA A 797 9.04 -13.11 1.08
CA ALA A 797 7.75 -13.79 1.22
C ALA A 797 6.61 -12.98 0.59
N ALA A 798 6.55 -11.68 0.85
CA ALA A 798 5.54 -10.81 0.24
C ALA A 798 5.62 -10.78 -1.29
N VAL A 799 6.83 -10.64 -1.84
CA VAL A 799 7.07 -10.69 -3.30
C VAL A 799 6.70 -12.06 -3.87
N ALA A 800 7.08 -13.14 -3.19
CA ALA A 800 6.77 -14.50 -3.61
C ALA A 800 5.27 -14.75 -3.69
N THR A 801 4.51 -14.35 -2.67
CA THR A 801 3.04 -14.47 -2.64
C THR A 801 2.38 -13.74 -3.81
N GLU A 802 2.84 -12.53 -4.13
CA GLU A 802 2.32 -11.77 -5.27
C GLU A 802 2.61 -12.47 -6.61
N MET A 803 3.85 -12.93 -6.80
CA MET A 803 4.29 -13.59 -8.03
C MET A 803 3.61 -14.95 -8.25
N LEU A 804 3.51 -15.78 -7.20
CA LEU A 804 2.80 -17.06 -7.25
C LEU A 804 1.31 -16.87 -7.52
N GLY A 805 0.69 -15.86 -6.89
CA GLY A 805 -0.70 -15.52 -7.14
C GLY A 805 -0.98 -14.99 -8.56
N ALA A 806 -0.01 -14.30 -9.17
CA ALA A 806 -0.06 -13.90 -10.58
C ALA A 806 0.12 -15.12 -11.50
N TYR A 807 1.13 -15.96 -11.24
CA TYR A 807 1.41 -17.16 -12.00
C TYR A 807 0.22 -18.13 -12.05
N LEU A 808 -0.47 -18.36 -10.93
CA LEU A 808 -1.67 -19.20 -10.88
C LEU A 808 -2.83 -18.64 -11.73
N LYS A 809 -2.87 -17.32 -11.97
CA LYS A 809 -3.90 -16.66 -12.77
C LYS A 809 -3.58 -16.63 -14.27
N THR A 810 -2.31 -16.44 -14.62
CA THR A 810 -1.88 -16.14 -16.00
C THR A 810 -1.07 -17.25 -16.66
N GLY A 811 -0.50 -18.17 -15.86
CA GLY A 811 0.47 -19.18 -16.30
C GLY A 811 1.84 -18.59 -16.68
N ALA A 812 2.03 -17.28 -16.47
CA ALA A 812 3.24 -16.55 -16.82
C ALA A 812 3.94 -16.05 -15.55
N TRP A 813 5.26 -16.13 -15.53
CA TRP A 813 6.08 -15.61 -14.45
C TRP A 813 6.30 -14.10 -14.65
N GLU A 814 5.54 -13.29 -13.91
CA GLU A 814 5.56 -11.82 -14.04
C GLU A 814 6.07 -11.17 -12.75
N LEU A 815 6.98 -10.20 -12.88
CA LEU A 815 7.46 -9.41 -11.75
C LEU A 815 6.37 -8.42 -11.28
N PRO A 816 6.26 -8.17 -9.96
CA PRO A 816 5.36 -7.16 -9.40
C PRO A 816 5.50 -5.81 -10.10
N GLY A 817 4.41 -5.27 -10.63
CA GLY A 817 4.38 -3.96 -11.31
C GLY A 817 4.88 -3.93 -12.76
N SER A 818 5.06 -5.08 -13.43
CA SER A 818 5.35 -5.11 -14.86
C SER A 818 4.09 -4.84 -15.71
N GLU A 819 4.08 -3.74 -16.48
CA GLU A 819 2.95 -3.34 -17.36
C GLU A 819 2.77 -4.22 -18.61
N LYS A 820 3.56 -5.28 -18.76
CA LYS A 820 3.49 -6.17 -19.93
C LYS A 820 2.51 -7.30 -19.65
N VAL A 821 1.22 -7.04 -19.82
CA VAL A 821 0.23 -8.10 -20.00
C VAL A 821 0.59 -8.85 -21.27
N SER A 822 1.22 -10.01 -21.13
CA SER A 822 1.39 -10.93 -22.26
C SER A 822 -0.02 -11.44 -22.64
N ASN A 823 -0.47 -11.11 -23.86
CA ASN A 823 -1.81 -11.47 -24.36
C ASN A 823 -1.97 -12.96 -24.66
N GLU A 824 -0.98 -13.79 -24.35
CA GLU A 824 -0.98 -15.22 -24.61
C GLU A 824 -1.24 -15.97 -23.32
N LYS A 825 -2.49 -16.37 -23.11
CA LYS A 825 -2.85 -17.34 -22.06
C LYS A 825 -2.17 -18.67 -22.37
N LYS A 826 -1.00 -18.96 -21.78
CA LYS A 826 -0.55 -20.36 -21.66
C LYS A 826 -1.58 -21.06 -20.77
N GLN A 827 -2.12 -22.19 -21.22
CA GLN A 827 -3.12 -22.95 -20.45
C GLN A 827 -2.58 -23.26 -19.05
N VAL A 828 -3.42 -23.02 -18.03
CA VAL A 828 -3.16 -23.40 -16.63
C VAL A 828 -2.78 -24.89 -16.61
N THR A 829 -1.63 -25.17 -16.01
CA THR A 829 -1.00 -26.49 -15.94
C THR A 829 -1.91 -27.54 -15.31
N GLU A 830 -1.82 -28.78 -15.80
CA GLU A 830 -2.47 -29.94 -15.19
C GLU A 830 -2.01 -30.06 -13.71
N ASN A 831 -2.96 -29.94 -12.78
CA ASN A 831 -2.84 -30.03 -11.33
C ASN A 831 -2.06 -28.89 -10.61
N PRO A 832 -2.71 -27.76 -10.26
CA PRO A 832 -2.08 -26.62 -9.56
C PRO A 832 -1.89 -26.82 -8.04
N GLU A 833 -2.33 -27.95 -7.49
CA GLU A 833 -2.42 -28.21 -6.04
C GLU A 833 -1.08 -27.98 -5.31
N GLY A 834 0.04 -28.42 -5.87
CA GLY A 834 1.37 -28.22 -5.29
C GLY A 834 1.81 -26.76 -5.22
N ILE A 835 1.45 -25.96 -6.24
CA ILE A 835 1.77 -24.53 -6.32
C ILE A 835 0.85 -23.72 -5.40
N GLU A 836 -0.43 -24.09 -5.30
CA GLU A 836 -1.37 -23.52 -4.33
C GLU A 836 -0.92 -23.79 -2.88
N ALA A 837 -0.44 -25.01 -2.60
CA ALA A 837 0.12 -25.36 -1.31
C ALA A 837 1.39 -24.56 -0.98
N TYR A 838 2.27 -24.34 -1.98
CA TYR A 838 3.46 -23.50 -1.79
C TYR A 838 3.11 -22.03 -1.60
N LEU A 839 2.11 -21.49 -2.31
CA LEU A 839 1.58 -20.15 -2.08
C LEU A 839 1.06 -20.00 -0.64
N ALA A 840 0.23 -20.94 -0.18
CA ALA A 840 -0.29 -20.95 1.19
C ALA A 840 0.84 -21.05 2.23
N TYR A 841 1.88 -21.84 1.95
CA TYR A 841 3.09 -21.91 2.78
C TYR A 841 3.80 -20.56 2.88
N ARG A 842 4.02 -19.86 1.75
CA ARG A 842 4.66 -18.53 1.74
C ARG A 842 3.79 -17.46 2.42
N GLU A 843 2.47 -17.54 2.30
CA GLU A 843 1.53 -16.67 3.03
C GLU A 843 1.60 -16.90 4.55
N ALA A 844 1.67 -18.17 4.99
CA ALA A 844 1.82 -18.51 6.40
C ALA A 844 3.19 -18.08 6.96
N GLU A 845 4.27 -18.24 6.17
CA GLU A 845 5.60 -17.75 6.51
C GLU A 845 5.64 -16.22 6.61
N LEU A 846 4.98 -15.50 5.68
CA LEU A 846 4.86 -14.04 5.74
C LEU A 846 4.16 -13.58 7.03
N LEU A 847 3.07 -14.25 7.42
CA LEU A 847 2.40 -13.98 8.70
C LEU A 847 3.34 -14.26 9.88
N THR A 848 4.00 -15.42 9.90
CA THR A 848 4.95 -15.78 10.97
C THR A 848 6.07 -14.74 11.10
N LEU A 849 6.62 -14.25 10.00
CA LEU A 849 7.65 -13.21 9.97
C LEU A 849 7.12 -11.85 10.43
N LEU A 850 5.86 -11.52 10.14
CA LEU A 850 5.21 -10.33 10.70
C LEU A 850 5.02 -10.45 12.21
N ASP A 851 4.62 -11.62 12.70
CA ASP A 851 4.36 -11.89 14.12
C ASP A 851 5.65 -11.82 14.96
N THR A 852 6.75 -12.30 14.40
CA THR A 852 8.07 -12.37 15.08
C THR A 852 8.94 -11.13 14.84
N PHE A 853 8.49 -10.20 13.99
CA PHE A 853 9.20 -8.94 13.74
C PHE A 853 9.38 -8.08 15.01
N PRO A 854 8.38 -7.91 15.90
CA PRO A 854 8.55 -7.15 17.13
C PRO A 854 9.71 -7.64 18.00
N GLU A 855 9.90 -8.95 18.14
CA GLU A 855 11.02 -9.53 18.89
C GLU A 855 12.38 -9.23 18.22
N ALA A 856 12.43 -9.28 16.89
CA ALA A 856 13.62 -8.92 16.13
C ALA A 856 13.93 -7.41 16.24
N TRP A 857 12.90 -6.58 16.37
CA TRP A 857 12.99 -5.13 16.47
C TRP A 857 13.37 -4.65 17.87
N GLU A 858 12.87 -5.30 18.92
CA GLU A 858 13.11 -4.94 20.33
C GLU A 858 14.60 -4.81 20.64
N LYS A 859 15.43 -5.74 20.13
CA LYS A 859 16.90 -5.71 20.31
C LYS A 859 17.58 -4.46 19.80
N VAL A 860 16.98 -3.78 18.81
CA VAL A 860 17.50 -2.56 18.19
C VAL A 860 16.83 -1.30 18.78
N GLN A 861 15.61 -1.43 19.31
CA GLN A 861 14.83 -0.33 19.89
C GLN A 861 15.23 0.00 21.34
N THR A 862 15.82 -0.94 22.08
CA THR A 862 16.16 -0.72 23.50
C THR A 862 17.13 0.44 23.69
N GLY A 863 17.03 1.11 24.85
CA GLY A 863 17.99 2.13 25.25
C GLY A 863 19.42 1.61 25.43
N GLU A 864 19.63 0.29 25.42
CA GLU A 864 20.95 -0.35 25.45
C GLU A 864 21.66 -0.24 24.11
N PHE A 865 20.98 -0.51 22.99
CA PHE A 865 21.56 -0.41 21.65
C PHE A 865 22.11 0.98 21.34
N ARG A 866 21.37 2.03 21.73
CA ARG A 866 21.83 3.42 21.61
C ARG A 866 23.06 3.69 22.48
N LYS A 867 23.12 3.15 23.70
CA LYS A 867 24.28 3.30 24.59
C LYS A 867 25.51 2.61 24.02
N GLU A 868 25.34 1.46 23.38
CA GLU A 868 26.43 0.73 22.73
C GLU A 868 26.99 1.54 21.56
N ILE A 869 26.15 2.10 20.67
CA ILE A 869 26.64 3.02 19.62
C ILE A 869 27.31 4.26 20.21
N GLU A 870 26.76 4.84 21.28
CA GLU A 870 27.39 5.99 21.95
C GLU A 870 28.74 5.63 22.59
N SER A 871 28.91 4.39 23.07
CA SER A 871 30.18 3.83 23.55
C SER A 871 31.20 3.69 22.42
N GLU A 872 30.77 3.13 21.29
CA GLU A 872 31.56 2.95 20.08
C GLU A 872 31.98 4.30 19.45
N ILE A 873 31.15 5.34 19.58
CA ILE A 873 31.53 6.70 19.18
C ILE A 873 32.60 7.27 20.12
N ARG A 874 32.56 6.95 21.42
CA ARG A 874 33.58 7.40 22.37
C ARG A 874 34.94 6.78 22.10
N SER A 875 34.98 5.50 21.71
CA SER A 875 36.24 4.81 21.39
C SER A 875 36.99 5.44 20.22
N LEU A 876 36.33 6.19 19.33
CA LEU A 876 36.99 6.97 18.26
C LEU A 876 37.95 8.04 18.80
N TYR A 877 37.76 8.48 20.05
CA TYR A 877 38.56 9.51 20.71
C TYR A 877 39.49 8.95 21.79
N GLU A 878 39.32 7.68 22.15
CA GLU A 878 40.20 6.98 23.09
C GLU A 878 41.39 6.45 22.29
N VAL A 879 42.55 7.06 22.50
CA VAL A 879 43.79 6.73 21.77
C VAL A 879 44.14 5.26 22.01
N HIS A 880 44.15 4.45 20.94
CA HIS A 880 44.79 3.13 20.89
C HIS A 880 46.22 3.23 20.37
#